data_AF-A0A1H0GJI7-F1
#
_entry.id   AF-A0A1H0GJI7-F1
#
_cell.length_a   1.000
_cell.length_b   1.000
_cell.length_c   1.000
_cell.angle_alpha   90.00
_cell.angle_beta   90.00
_cell.angle_gamma   90.00
#
_symmetry.space_group_name_H-M   'P 1'
#
loop_
_entity.id
_entity.type
_entity.pdbx_description
1 polymer ?
#
loop_
_entity_poly.entity_id
_entity_poly.type
_entity_poly.pdbx_seq_one_letter_code
_entity_poly.pdbx_strand_id
1 'polypeptide(L)'
;MKPPKTILILVLIFPLLFLGWGAAYLAAPGPFITDEALEEAVRIEIDYPRGEIRPDQVEDIQELRFREAGIENLEGIDEFTSLVSLDVRDNQIEDISVLEELPSLTSLNLRGNQIEDISSLASLTNLRELNLRENSITDISPLSFMQQLEDVNIRHNQIESIEPLRNLNNLRERLYVEGNPIEDFSPVEHYLEEINDTDIEERFISSGPEFSYEAGFYGEPLEVELTADDSEEIYYTLDGSTPNPFSGKSSTQEYTGPIEVTARENEANQFASIRTNLLEDATNRRSWQEPPQDIPKASVIKAVSLNTEDNTLSSVETNTYFVNKESSLPVFSLSTDAEHFFSEETGIYAPGVYHDPDADAPDAMGNFEQRGREWEQPLHIEYFEEEQRVLAQDAGVRIHGGFTRRFPQKTLRLYARNDYGENLFRYPFFPEEPREEFKRLLLRQSGNDWGGTMFNDALMQRLVTHTEVETQAYQPSVVYLNGEYWGIHNLRERYDQHYFERKYDIDRENLVILEAGNAIEGNIGVDTGKPGDIRHYLEMLEFIEENDMSSEENYAHVQTLMDIDNFITYQAAQIYFKNTDWPHNNINFYRVKTDFNPEEPAPYDGRWRWLLYDTDHGFAYHGADAYEDDTMSHAAAEDEWSTSLLRNLLENEEFTQQFLTEFANQLNSSFDEDRVVQEIEEIQGTIAPEINGHIERWGLPESREAWEQLVEDTRGFARNRPAAMREHLVNFFDLSGTSDIEISFDSSRGSVFINTLEISPETPGITATENWNGTYFEGIPVTITAVPADGYTFAGWSGTSTEEAETIEILLEEDLALEAQFE
;
A
#
# COMPACT_ATOMS: atom_id res chain seq x y z
N MET A 1 -50.94 -44.57 20.42
CA MET A 1 -50.17 -45.79 20.70
C MET A 1 -49.09 -45.42 21.71
N LYS A 2 -48.85 -46.22 22.75
CA LYS A 2 -47.80 -45.96 23.76
C LYS A 2 -46.41 -46.18 23.12
N PRO A 3 -45.38 -45.36 23.40
CA PRO A 3 -44.01 -45.71 23.07
C PRO A 3 -43.43 -46.66 24.14
N PRO A 4 -42.53 -47.59 23.77
CA PRO A 4 -41.93 -48.55 24.68
C PRO A 4 -40.68 -48.00 25.38
N LYS A 5 -40.43 -48.59 26.55
CA LYS A 5 -39.34 -48.32 27.48
C LYS A 5 -37.98 -48.77 26.91
N THR A 6 -37.05 -47.84 26.73
CA THR A 6 -35.61 -48.15 26.67
C THR A 6 -34.79 -46.94 27.17
N ILE A 7 -35.05 -46.51 28.41
CA ILE A 7 -34.19 -45.56 29.14
C ILE A 7 -34.01 -46.15 30.54
N LEU A 8 -33.05 -47.07 30.68
CA LEU A 8 -32.41 -47.40 31.96
C LEU A 8 -31.30 -48.42 31.66
N ILE A 9 -30.13 -47.96 31.21
CA ILE A 9 -28.81 -48.64 31.29
C ILE A 9 -27.69 -47.71 30.77
N LEU A 10 -27.99 -46.61 30.06
CA LEU A 10 -27.00 -45.63 29.60
C LEU A 10 -26.60 -44.55 30.63
N VAL A 11 -27.30 -44.41 31.75
CA VAL A 11 -27.08 -43.31 32.73
C VAL A 11 -25.99 -43.63 33.78
N LEU A 12 -25.35 -44.80 33.71
CA LEU A 12 -24.30 -45.18 34.69
C LEU A 12 -22.91 -45.44 34.10
N ILE A 13 -22.72 -45.31 32.77
CA ILE A 13 -21.40 -45.43 32.12
C ILE A 13 -20.80 -44.05 31.79
N PHE A 14 -21.63 -43.01 31.63
CA PHE A 14 -21.18 -41.66 31.31
C PHE A 14 -20.32 -40.97 32.40
N PRO A 15 -20.52 -41.18 33.72
CA PRO A 15 -19.67 -40.53 34.72
C PRO A 15 -18.31 -41.21 34.94
N LEU A 16 -18.13 -42.45 34.46
CA LEU A 16 -16.88 -43.22 34.63
C LEU A 16 -15.89 -43.04 33.47
N LEU A 17 -16.35 -42.60 32.29
CA LEU A 17 -15.48 -42.22 31.17
C LEU A 17 -14.88 -40.81 31.35
N PHE A 18 -15.61 -39.88 31.98
CA PHE A 18 -15.10 -38.53 32.29
C PHE A 18 -14.01 -38.52 33.37
N LEU A 19 -14.05 -39.46 34.32
CA LEU A 19 -13.00 -39.59 35.34
C LEU A 19 -11.70 -40.20 34.79
N GLY A 20 -11.77 -40.97 33.71
CA GLY A 20 -10.60 -41.52 33.01
C GLY A 20 -9.96 -40.54 32.04
N TRP A 21 -10.78 -39.76 31.31
CA TRP A 21 -10.29 -38.72 30.40
C TRP A 21 -9.82 -37.46 31.15
N GLY A 22 -10.51 -37.05 32.21
CA GLY A 22 -10.07 -35.91 33.04
C GLY A 22 -8.74 -36.18 33.75
N ALA A 23 -8.48 -37.43 34.19
CA ALA A 23 -7.21 -37.81 34.79
C ALA A 23 -6.07 -38.01 33.76
N ALA A 24 -6.39 -38.34 32.50
CA ALA A 24 -5.43 -38.40 31.40
C ALA A 24 -5.10 -37.01 30.82
N TYR A 25 -6.08 -36.11 30.74
CA TYR A 25 -5.92 -34.71 30.35
C TYR A 25 -5.16 -33.90 31.41
N LEU A 26 -5.37 -34.18 32.70
CA LEU A 26 -4.57 -33.63 33.80
C LEU A 26 -3.17 -34.28 33.95
N ALA A 27 -2.86 -35.30 33.15
CA ALA A 27 -1.58 -36.01 33.16
C ALA A 27 -0.83 -35.95 31.82
N ALA A 28 -1.41 -35.31 30.80
CA ALA A 28 -0.69 -34.96 29.59
C ALA A 28 0.32 -33.85 29.94
N PRO A 29 1.57 -33.92 29.45
CA PRO A 29 2.43 -32.74 29.49
C PRO A 29 1.68 -31.60 28.79
N GLY A 30 1.75 -30.38 29.33
CA GLY A 30 1.16 -29.21 28.66
C GLY A 30 1.85 -28.92 27.32
N PRO A 31 1.39 -27.88 26.58
CA PRO A 31 2.01 -27.51 25.32
C PRO A 31 3.50 -27.22 25.54
N PHE A 32 4.35 -27.79 24.68
CA PHE A 32 5.80 -27.62 24.77
C PHE A 32 6.27 -26.27 24.22
N ILE A 33 5.44 -25.64 23.37
CA ILE A 33 5.58 -24.24 22.96
C ILE A 33 4.72 -23.41 23.90
N THR A 34 5.35 -22.53 24.68
CA THR A 34 4.69 -21.78 25.75
C THR A 34 4.37 -20.34 25.38
N ASP A 35 5.08 -19.79 24.40
CA ASP A 35 4.80 -18.50 23.79
C ASP A 35 3.65 -18.63 22.78
N GLU A 36 2.56 -17.89 23.01
CA GLU A 36 1.35 -17.97 22.18
C GLU A 36 1.61 -17.51 20.73
N ALA A 37 2.48 -16.53 20.53
CA ALA A 37 2.81 -16.05 19.19
C ALA A 37 3.69 -17.06 18.43
N LEU A 38 4.64 -17.71 19.11
CA LEU A 38 5.43 -18.80 18.53
C LEU A 38 4.56 -20.01 18.24
N GLU A 39 3.65 -20.36 19.14
CA GLU A 39 2.74 -21.49 18.97
C GLU A 39 1.86 -21.28 17.74
N GLU A 40 1.27 -20.11 17.61
CA GLU A 40 0.44 -19.74 16.46
C GLU A 40 1.26 -19.71 15.15
N ALA A 41 2.46 -19.12 15.18
CA ALA A 41 3.34 -19.10 14.02
C ALA A 41 3.71 -20.52 13.55
N VAL A 42 3.96 -21.43 14.49
CA VAL A 42 4.22 -22.84 14.18
C VAL A 42 2.97 -23.51 13.60
N ARG A 43 1.76 -23.24 14.12
CA ARG A 43 0.52 -23.83 13.58
C ARG A 43 0.32 -23.52 12.11
N ILE A 44 0.59 -22.28 11.73
CA ILE A 44 0.50 -21.81 10.35
C ILE A 44 1.48 -22.62 9.49
N GLU A 45 2.75 -22.69 9.91
CA GLU A 45 3.80 -23.40 9.16
C GLU A 45 3.47 -24.89 8.94
N ILE A 46 2.81 -25.55 9.89
CA ILE A 46 2.50 -26.98 9.81
C ILE A 46 1.07 -27.29 9.32
N ASP A 47 0.30 -26.29 8.89
CA ASP A 47 -1.13 -26.41 8.50
C ASP A 47 -1.96 -27.18 9.55
N TYR A 48 -1.86 -26.75 10.82
CA TYR A 48 -2.51 -27.41 11.96
C TYR A 48 -3.29 -26.43 12.86
N PRO A 49 -4.43 -25.90 12.38
CA PRO A 49 -5.17 -24.83 13.05
C PRO A 49 -5.91 -25.26 14.33
N ARG A 50 -5.94 -26.57 14.64
CA ARG A 50 -6.71 -27.10 15.78
C ARG A 50 -6.01 -28.30 16.42
N GLY A 51 -6.00 -28.32 17.76
CA GLY A 51 -5.47 -29.42 18.56
C GLY A 51 -4.02 -29.19 18.98
N GLU A 52 -3.54 -29.92 19.98
CA GLU A 52 -2.20 -29.75 20.53
C GLU A 52 -1.11 -30.18 19.53
N ILE A 53 -0.11 -29.32 19.31
CA ILE A 53 1.08 -29.62 18.51
C ILE A 53 1.92 -30.63 19.29
N ARG A 54 2.37 -31.70 18.61
CA ARG A 54 3.23 -32.73 19.22
C ARG A 54 4.62 -32.71 18.60
N PRO A 55 5.68 -33.06 19.34
CA PRO A 55 7.06 -33.13 18.81
C PRO A 55 7.20 -33.97 17.54
N ASP A 56 6.45 -35.08 17.42
CA ASP A 56 6.46 -35.93 16.21
C ASP A 56 5.97 -35.23 14.93
N GLN A 57 5.29 -34.09 15.06
CA GLN A 57 4.78 -33.30 13.93
C GLN A 57 5.80 -32.28 13.43
N VAL A 58 6.80 -31.93 14.23
CA VAL A 58 7.76 -30.86 13.94
C VAL A 58 9.20 -31.38 13.74
N GLU A 59 9.47 -32.65 14.07
CA GLU A 59 10.82 -33.22 14.09
C GLU A 59 11.57 -33.18 12.74
N ASP A 60 10.83 -33.21 11.62
CA ASP A 60 11.38 -33.25 10.25
C ASP A 60 11.52 -31.85 9.60
N ILE A 61 11.09 -30.77 10.28
CA ILE A 61 11.13 -29.41 9.75
C ILE A 61 12.57 -28.89 9.72
N GLN A 62 12.99 -28.36 8.58
CA GLN A 62 14.37 -27.89 8.36
C GLN A 62 14.50 -26.36 8.33
N GLU A 63 13.43 -25.64 8.06
CA GLU A 63 13.43 -24.19 7.98
C GLU A 63 12.21 -23.62 8.69
N LEU A 64 12.40 -22.54 9.45
CA LEU A 64 11.33 -21.77 10.07
C LEU A 64 11.55 -20.29 9.85
N ARG A 65 10.48 -19.55 9.51
CA ARG A 65 10.55 -18.12 9.22
C ARG A 65 9.36 -17.38 9.84
N PHE A 66 9.58 -16.76 10.99
CA PHE A 66 8.57 -16.05 11.77
C PHE A 66 8.95 -14.59 11.96
N ARG A 67 8.54 -13.74 11.03
CA ARG A 67 8.86 -12.32 11.02
C ARG A 67 7.75 -11.49 11.66
N GLU A 68 8.10 -10.59 12.58
CA GLU A 68 7.15 -9.61 13.15
C GLU A 68 5.90 -10.27 13.77
N ALA A 69 6.08 -11.48 14.31
CA ALA A 69 5.01 -12.28 14.90
C ALA A 69 4.70 -11.87 16.36
N GLY A 70 5.57 -11.06 16.97
CA GLY A 70 5.44 -10.66 18.38
C GLY A 70 5.90 -11.76 19.35
N ILE A 71 6.81 -12.64 18.91
CA ILE A 71 7.38 -13.71 19.73
C ILE A 71 8.26 -13.10 20.82
N GLU A 72 8.07 -13.49 22.07
CA GLU A 72 8.86 -13.06 23.22
C GLU A 72 9.80 -14.18 23.71
N ASN A 73 9.39 -15.45 23.56
CA ASN A 73 10.11 -16.61 24.08
C ASN A 73 10.18 -17.76 23.05
N LEU A 74 11.36 -18.38 22.95
CA LEU A 74 11.65 -19.50 22.04
C LEU A 74 11.51 -20.90 22.67
N GLU A 75 10.99 -21.03 23.89
CA GLU A 75 10.78 -22.32 24.54
C GLU A 75 9.94 -23.27 23.66
N GLY A 76 10.46 -24.48 23.45
CA GLY A 76 9.89 -25.50 22.56
C GLY A 76 10.50 -25.55 21.16
N ILE A 77 11.31 -24.57 20.76
CA ILE A 77 12.01 -24.59 19.47
C ILE A 77 13.04 -25.73 19.37
N ASP A 78 13.52 -26.26 20.50
CA ASP A 78 14.46 -27.37 20.60
C ASP A 78 13.87 -28.71 20.14
N GLU A 79 12.55 -28.84 20.07
CA GLU A 79 11.88 -30.03 19.53
C GLU A 79 11.97 -30.11 17.98
N PHE A 80 12.39 -29.04 17.30
CA PHE A 80 12.63 -28.99 15.85
C PHE A 80 14.01 -29.56 15.53
N THR A 81 14.22 -30.84 15.84
CA THR A 81 15.57 -31.46 15.85
C THR A 81 16.27 -31.52 14.50
N SER A 82 15.55 -31.34 13.39
CA SER A 82 16.10 -31.27 12.02
C SER A 82 16.35 -29.85 11.52
N LEU A 83 16.17 -28.81 12.35
CA LEU A 83 16.25 -27.42 11.94
C LEU A 83 17.66 -27.03 11.47
N VAL A 84 17.73 -26.45 10.28
CA VAL A 84 18.97 -25.99 9.61
C VAL A 84 18.95 -24.48 9.42
N SER A 85 17.77 -23.86 9.25
CA SER A 85 17.60 -22.42 9.12
C SER A 85 16.51 -21.90 10.05
N LEU A 86 16.82 -20.86 10.83
CA LEU A 86 15.86 -20.18 11.69
C LEU A 86 15.90 -18.67 11.44
N ASP A 87 14.77 -18.11 11.06
CA ASP A 87 14.57 -16.66 10.91
C ASP A 87 13.43 -16.20 11.79
N VAL A 88 13.75 -15.50 12.87
CA VAL A 88 12.80 -14.95 13.85
C VAL A 88 13.00 -13.45 14.00
N ARG A 89 13.25 -12.77 12.87
CA ARG A 89 13.54 -11.34 12.85
C ARG A 89 12.33 -10.46 13.21
N ASP A 90 12.60 -9.26 13.70
CA ASP A 90 11.64 -8.21 14.03
C ASP A 90 10.63 -8.66 15.13
N ASN A 91 11.06 -9.44 16.13
CA ASN A 91 10.24 -9.90 17.25
C ASN A 91 10.64 -9.21 18.59
N GLN A 92 10.26 -9.76 19.73
CA GLN A 92 10.51 -9.22 21.07
C GLN A 92 11.35 -10.19 21.93
N ILE A 93 12.21 -10.99 21.28
CA ILE A 93 12.99 -12.05 21.95
C ILE A 93 14.12 -11.43 22.77
N GLU A 94 14.19 -11.79 24.05
CA GLU A 94 15.31 -11.44 24.94
C GLU A 94 16.25 -12.63 25.19
N ASP A 95 15.68 -13.83 25.39
CA ASP A 95 16.41 -15.04 25.76
C ASP A 95 16.49 -16.03 24.60
N ILE A 96 17.72 -16.36 24.19
CA ILE A 96 18.04 -17.33 23.14
C ILE A 96 18.79 -18.55 23.68
N SER A 97 18.72 -18.84 24.98
CA SER A 97 19.47 -19.94 25.59
C SER A 97 19.12 -21.28 24.95
N VAL A 98 17.85 -21.49 24.62
CA VAL A 98 17.33 -22.72 24.00
C VAL A 98 18.01 -23.09 22.68
N LEU A 99 18.58 -22.10 21.96
CA LEU A 99 19.26 -22.36 20.70
C LEU A 99 20.53 -23.21 20.88
N GLU A 100 21.08 -23.35 22.09
CA GLU A 100 22.26 -24.19 22.34
C GLU A 100 22.01 -25.68 22.00
N GLU A 101 20.75 -26.10 21.98
CA GLU A 101 20.28 -27.46 21.69
C GLU A 101 20.07 -27.72 20.17
N LEU A 102 20.33 -26.73 19.31
CA LEU A 102 20.13 -26.82 17.85
C LEU A 102 21.46 -26.75 17.05
N PRO A 103 22.43 -27.65 17.26
CA PRO A 103 23.77 -27.58 16.65
C PRO A 103 23.79 -27.79 15.13
N SER A 104 22.66 -28.16 14.52
CA SER A 104 22.49 -28.36 13.08
C SER A 104 22.31 -27.05 12.30
N LEU A 105 22.04 -25.93 12.98
CA LEU A 105 21.80 -24.64 12.34
C LEU A 105 23.02 -24.18 11.51
N THR A 106 22.73 -23.76 10.28
CA THR A 106 23.70 -23.15 9.36
C THR A 106 23.35 -21.70 9.02
N SER A 107 22.07 -21.30 9.12
CA SER A 107 21.62 -19.91 8.93
C SER A 107 20.72 -19.49 10.09
N LEU A 108 21.03 -18.34 10.70
CA LEU A 108 20.30 -17.80 11.84
C LEU A 108 20.09 -16.29 11.71
N ASN A 109 18.83 -15.88 11.69
CA ASN A 109 18.43 -14.47 11.64
C ASN A 109 17.62 -14.08 12.88
N LEU A 110 18.24 -13.27 13.73
CA LEU A 110 17.72 -12.74 14.99
C LEU A 110 17.62 -11.21 14.96
N ARG A 111 17.63 -10.61 13.78
CA ARG A 111 17.57 -9.15 13.61
C ARG A 111 16.36 -8.55 14.34
N GLY A 112 16.50 -7.35 14.90
CA GLY A 112 15.35 -6.56 15.36
C GLY A 112 14.66 -7.17 16.58
N ASN A 113 15.43 -7.66 17.54
CA ASN A 113 14.96 -8.25 18.79
C ASN A 113 15.53 -7.46 19.99
N GLN A 114 15.42 -8.00 21.20
CA GLN A 114 15.85 -7.37 22.46
C GLN A 114 17.02 -8.15 23.11
N ILE A 115 17.86 -8.78 22.30
CA ILE A 115 18.90 -9.70 22.78
C ILE A 115 20.11 -8.92 23.30
N GLU A 116 20.59 -9.30 24.50
CA GLU A 116 21.83 -8.78 25.10
C GLU A 116 22.93 -9.84 25.21
N ASP A 117 22.56 -11.09 25.55
CA ASP A 117 23.48 -12.22 25.77
C ASP A 117 23.36 -13.24 24.64
N ILE A 118 24.48 -13.49 23.95
CA ILE A 118 24.58 -14.48 22.87
C ILE A 118 25.48 -15.67 23.20
N SER A 119 25.77 -15.91 24.49
CA SER A 119 26.66 -16.98 24.94
C SER A 119 26.22 -18.38 24.51
N SER A 120 24.90 -18.60 24.36
CA SER A 120 24.33 -19.85 23.86
C SER A 120 24.74 -20.20 22.43
N LEU A 121 25.08 -19.20 21.60
CA LEU A 121 25.52 -19.42 20.24
C LEU A 121 26.90 -20.09 20.13
N ALA A 122 27.67 -20.16 21.22
CA ALA A 122 29.02 -20.75 21.22
C ALA A 122 29.06 -22.22 20.78
N SER A 123 27.95 -22.97 20.93
CA SER A 123 27.83 -24.36 20.49
C SER A 123 27.51 -24.50 19.00
N LEU A 124 27.02 -23.44 18.34
CA LEU A 124 26.54 -23.45 16.95
C LEU A 124 27.67 -23.30 15.92
N THR A 125 28.66 -24.19 16.01
CA THR A 125 29.90 -24.14 15.21
C THR A 125 29.72 -24.39 13.70
N ASN A 126 28.51 -24.78 13.27
CA ASN A 126 28.16 -25.00 11.86
C ASN A 126 27.54 -23.77 11.18
N LEU A 127 27.30 -22.66 11.92
CA LEU A 127 26.74 -21.43 11.34
C LEU A 127 27.64 -20.88 10.24
N ARG A 128 26.99 -20.49 9.14
CA ARG A 128 27.57 -19.82 7.96
C ARG A 128 27.03 -18.41 7.81
N GLU A 129 25.75 -18.22 8.11
CA GLU A 129 25.06 -16.94 8.03
C GLU A 129 24.50 -16.57 9.40
N LEU A 130 24.83 -15.37 9.88
CA LEU A 130 24.37 -14.87 11.17
C LEU A 130 23.98 -13.40 11.09
N ASN A 131 22.71 -13.11 11.35
CA ASN A 131 22.19 -11.76 11.43
C ASN A 131 21.71 -11.43 12.84
N LEU A 132 22.40 -10.51 13.51
CA LEU A 132 22.14 -10.01 14.85
C LEU A 132 21.84 -8.50 14.85
N ARG A 133 21.59 -7.91 13.68
CA ARG A 133 21.34 -6.46 13.52
C ARG A 133 20.23 -5.97 14.45
N GLU A 134 20.30 -4.72 14.92
CA GLU A 134 19.23 -4.07 15.69
C GLU A 134 18.87 -4.87 16.96
N ASN A 135 19.85 -5.07 17.83
CA ASN A 135 19.71 -5.69 19.16
C ASN A 135 20.48 -4.84 20.20
N SER A 136 20.68 -5.36 21.43
CA SER A 136 21.41 -4.67 22.52
C SER A 136 22.70 -5.40 22.91
N ILE A 137 23.37 -6.06 21.96
CA ILE A 137 24.52 -6.92 22.21
C ILE A 137 25.78 -6.08 22.48
N THR A 138 26.58 -6.50 23.46
CA THR A 138 27.87 -5.87 23.80
C THR A 138 29.07 -6.83 23.66
N ASP A 139 28.89 -8.12 23.93
CA ASP A 139 29.94 -9.15 23.84
C ASP A 139 29.66 -10.14 22.71
N ILE A 140 30.57 -10.18 21.73
CA ILE A 140 30.54 -11.13 20.62
C ILE A 140 31.61 -12.23 20.72
N SER A 141 32.17 -12.47 21.91
CA SER A 141 33.13 -13.55 22.16
C SER A 141 32.68 -14.95 21.66
N PRO A 142 31.38 -15.33 21.67
CA PRO A 142 30.92 -16.61 21.13
C PRO A 142 31.21 -16.80 19.63
N LEU A 143 31.26 -15.73 18.84
CA LEU A 143 31.51 -15.83 17.38
C LEU A 143 32.88 -16.42 17.06
N SER A 144 33.86 -16.32 17.98
CA SER A 144 35.20 -16.88 17.79
C SER A 144 35.21 -18.41 17.56
N PHE A 145 34.15 -19.11 17.95
CA PHE A 145 34.00 -20.56 17.76
C PHE A 145 33.41 -20.95 16.39
N MET A 146 32.83 -20.00 15.65
CA MET A 146 32.06 -20.27 14.43
C MET A 146 32.93 -20.16 13.16
N GLN A 147 33.90 -21.07 13.03
CA GLN A 147 34.90 -21.05 11.96
C GLN A 147 34.32 -21.25 10.54
N GLN A 148 33.03 -21.53 10.40
CA GLN A 148 32.33 -21.66 9.13
C GLN A 148 31.57 -20.39 8.71
N LEU A 149 31.58 -19.32 9.51
CA LEU A 149 30.90 -18.07 9.16
C LEU A 149 31.46 -17.48 7.87
N GLU A 150 30.54 -17.17 6.96
CA GLU A 150 30.74 -16.59 5.64
C GLU A 150 30.07 -15.21 5.55
N ASP A 151 28.99 -15.00 6.31
CA ASP A 151 28.15 -13.78 6.33
C ASP A 151 27.77 -13.41 7.78
N VAL A 152 28.13 -12.19 8.20
CA VAL A 152 27.81 -11.66 9.52
C VAL A 152 27.28 -10.24 9.43
N ASN A 153 26.12 -10.01 10.06
CA ASN A 153 25.56 -8.69 10.24
C ASN A 153 25.31 -8.42 11.73
N ILE A 154 26.09 -7.51 12.31
CA ILE A 154 25.99 -7.09 13.72
C ILE A 154 25.64 -5.60 13.85
N ARG A 155 25.11 -4.97 12.79
CA ARG A 155 24.77 -3.53 12.76
C ARG A 155 23.87 -3.10 13.92
N HIS A 156 23.98 -1.85 14.34
CA HIS A 156 23.11 -1.23 15.35
C HIS A 156 22.99 -2.07 16.63
N ASN A 157 24.13 -2.32 17.26
CA ASN A 157 24.27 -2.94 18.58
C ASN A 157 25.16 -2.01 19.45
N GLN A 158 25.70 -2.52 20.56
CA GLN A 158 26.54 -1.80 21.51
C GLN A 158 27.94 -2.42 21.61
N ILE A 159 28.44 -2.98 20.50
CA ILE A 159 29.70 -3.72 20.45
C ILE A 159 30.88 -2.75 20.36
N GLU A 160 31.83 -2.84 21.29
CA GLU A 160 33.02 -1.98 21.29
C GLU A 160 34.24 -2.64 20.59
N SER A 161 34.26 -3.97 20.48
CA SER A 161 35.41 -4.72 19.97
C SER A 161 35.00 -5.88 19.07
N ILE A 162 35.69 -5.98 17.94
CA ILE A 162 35.55 -7.08 16.98
C ILE A 162 36.72 -8.07 17.00
N GLU A 163 37.50 -8.10 18.08
CA GLU A 163 38.58 -9.08 18.29
C GLU A 163 38.15 -10.54 18.06
N PRO A 164 36.93 -10.98 18.46
CA PRO A 164 36.47 -12.35 18.21
C PRO A 164 36.42 -12.75 16.73
N LEU A 165 36.35 -11.78 15.81
CA LEU A 165 36.31 -12.05 14.37
C LEU A 165 37.70 -12.40 13.80
N ARG A 166 38.80 -12.06 14.49
CA ARG A 166 40.19 -12.11 13.95
C ARG A 166 40.57 -13.39 13.22
N ASN A 167 40.03 -14.54 13.59
CA ASN A 167 40.40 -15.83 12.99
C ASN A 167 39.31 -16.45 12.10
N LEU A 168 38.24 -15.70 11.77
CA LEU A 168 37.14 -16.15 10.91
C LEU A 168 37.52 -16.02 9.43
N ASN A 169 38.49 -16.82 8.98
CA ASN A 169 39.06 -16.72 7.63
C ASN A 169 38.09 -17.05 6.48
N ASN A 170 36.91 -17.61 6.79
CA ASN A 170 35.86 -17.91 5.82
C ASN A 170 34.86 -16.76 5.65
N LEU A 171 34.94 -15.71 6.46
CA LEU A 171 34.08 -14.53 6.38
C LEU A 171 34.44 -13.72 5.13
N ARG A 172 33.81 -14.04 4.01
CA ARG A 172 34.12 -13.52 2.67
C ARG A 172 32.90 -12.99 1.92
N GLU A 173 31.69 -13.36 2.32
CA GLU A 173 30.49 -12.90 1.64
C GLU A 173 30.08 -11.53 2.17
N ARG A 174 29.89 -11.39 3.48
CA ARG A 174 29.43 -10.12 4.06
C ARG A 174 29.90 -9.87 5.48
N LEU A 175 30.27 -8.63 5.77
CA LEU A 175 30.54 -8.16 7.14
C LEU A 175 29.96 -6.76 7.34
N TYR A 176 28.91 -6.67 8.15
CA TYR A 176 28.31 -5.40 8.52
C TYR A 176 28.39 -5.12 10.02
N VAL A 177 28.93 -3.95 10.38
CA VAL A 177 29.23 -3.55 11.76
C VAL A 177 28.82 -2.12 12.11
N GLU A 178 28.30 -1.35 11.15
CA GLU A 178 27.84 0.02 11.32
C GLU A 178 26.84 0.17 12.48
N GLY A 179 26.84 1.34 13.13
CA GLY A 179 25.94 1.61 14.26
C GLY A 179 26.39 0.98 15.58
N ASN A 180 27.63 0.49 15.66
CA ASN A 180 28.30 0.09 16.89
C ASN A 180 29.40 1.09 17.29
N PRO A 181 29.76 1.20 18.58
CA PRO A 181 30.89 2.00 19.07
C PRO A 181 32.26 1.34 18.82
N ILE A 182 32.53 0.80 17.63
CA ILE A 182 33.79 0.14 17.28
C ILE A 182 34.82 1.19 16.85
N GLU A 183 36.02 1.15 17.46
CA GLU A 183 37.14 2.04 17.13
C GLU A 183 38.32 1.31 16.45
N ASP A 184 38.49 -0.01 16.66
CA ASP A 184 39.62 -0.80 16.16
C ASP A 184 39.17 -1.88 15.16
N PHE A 185 39.48 -1.65 13.88
CA PHE A 185 39.20 -2.58 12.79
C PHE A 185 40.38 -3.50 12.42
N SER A 186 41.51 -3.41 13.13
CA SER A 186 42.67 -4.30 12.92
C SER A 186 42.41 -5.81 13.07
N PRO A 187 41.36 -6.29 13.78
CA PRO A 187 41.03 -7.71 13.80
C PRO A 187 40.70 -8.28 12.41
N VAL A 188 40.04 -7.51 11.54
CA VAL A 188 39.55 -7.97 10.24
C VAL A 188 40.38 -7.47 9.06
N GLU A 189 41.24 -6.46 9.29
CA GLU A 189 42.06 -5.78 8.26
C GLU A 189 42.77 -6.71 7.27
N HIS A 190 43.37 -7.80 7.76
CA HIS A 190 44.14 -8.73 6.92
C HIS A 190 43.32 -9.57 5.92
N TYR A 191 41.99 -9.56 6.04
CA TYR A 191 41.08 -10.27 5.14
C TYR A 191 39.91 -9.39 4.64
N LEU A 192 39.86 -8.12 5.06
CA LEU A 192 38.77 -7.17 4.78
C LEU A 192 38.57 -6.94 3.28
N GLU A 193 39.67 -6.83 2.51
CA GLU A 193 39.62 -6.61 1.05
C GLU A 193 39.06 -7.80 0.26
N GLU A 194 38.99 -9.00 0.85
CA GLU A 194 38.39 -10.17 0.18
C GLU A 194 36.96 -10.44 0.66
N ILE A 195 36.33 -9.50 1.39
CA ILE A 195 34.91 -9.54 1.72
C ILE A 195 34.13 -8.88 0.57
N ASN A 196 33.16 -9.58 0.00
CA ASN A 196 32.38 -9.12 -1.15
C ASN A 196 31.53 -7.87 -0.83
N ASP A 197 31.01 -7.77 0.40
CA ASP A 197 30.07 -6.73 0.83
C ASP A 197 30.32 -6.28 2.28
N THR A 198 30.67 -5.01 2.51
CA THR A 198 30.96 -4.48 3.85
C THR A 198 30.60 -3.00 4.00
N ASP A 199 30.28 -2.58 5.23
CA ASP A 199 29.84 -1.23 5.61
C ASP A 199 30.89 -0.45 6.41
N ILE A 200 32.12 -0.98 6.48
CA ILE A 200 33.24 -0.31 7.12
C ILE A 200 33.74 0.76 6.14
N GLU A 201 33.15 1.95 6.21
CA GLU A 201 33.55 3.13 5.42
C GLU A 201 34.68 3.94 6.10
N GLU A 202 35.66 4.39 5.30
CA GLU A 202 36.73 5.31 5.71
C GLU A 202 36.15 6.74 5.96
N ARG A 203 35.67 6.99 7.18
CA ARG A 203 34.98 8.23 7.61
C ARG A 203 35.83 9.52 7.46
N PHE A 204 35.45 10.43 6.54
CA PHE A 204 35.31 11.90 6.69
C PHE A 204 34.76 12.50 5.37
N ILE A 205 33.44 12.56 5.22
CA ILE A 205 32.83 13.04 3.97
C ILE A 205 32.66 14.57 3.98
N SER A 206 33.45 15.25 3.14
CA SER A 206 33.34 16.68 2.78
C SER A 206 32.02 16.98 2.07
N SER A 207 31.55 18.24 2.05
CA SER A 207 30.43 18.62 1.18
C SER A 207 30.86 18.47 -0.29
N GLY A 208 30.01 17.88 -1.13
CA GLY A 208 30.39 17.58 -2.50
C GLY A 208 30.50 18.79 -3.44
N PRO A 209 30.86 18.53 -4.72
CA PRO A 209 31.14 19.59 -5.68
C PRO A 209 29.94 20.52 -5.93
N GLU A 210 30.21 21.83 -6.00
CA GLU A 210 29.22 22.83 -6.38
C GLU A 210 29.03 22.87 -7.91
N PHE A 211 27.78 22.98 -8.35
CA PHE A 211 27.41 23.13 -9.75
C PHE A 211 27.17 24.60 -10.10
N SER A 212 27.70 25.05 -11.24
CA SER A 212 27.50 26.43 -11.74
C SER A 212 26.06 26.75 -12.19
N TYR A 213 25.23 25.73 -12.39
CA TYR A 213 23.82 25.84 -12.74
C TYR A 213 22.98 24.98 -11.78
N GLU A 214 21.81 25.49 -11.42
CA GLU A 214 20.82 24.72 -10.68
C GLU A 214 20.21 23.62 -11.57
N ALA A 215 19.81 22.50 -10.98
CA ALA A 215 18.99 21.51 -11.69
C ALA A 215 17.67 22.14 -12.16
N GLY A 216 17.20 21.78 -13.35
CA GLY A 216 15.95 22.32 -13.90
C GLY A 216 15.89 22.35 -15.43
N PHE A 217 14.97 23.17 -15.94
CA PHE A 217 14.64 23.26 -17.37
C PHE A 217 15.30 24.48 -18.01
N TYR A 218 15.84 24.29 -19.21
CA TYR A 218 16.62 25.28 -19.93
C TYR A 218 16.29 25.27 -21.43
N GLY A 219 16.06 26.45 -22.01
CA GLY A 219 15.78 26.61 -23.43
C GLY A 219 17.01 26.63 -24.34
N GLU A 220 18.22 26.53 -23.79
CA GLU A 220 19.48 26.55 -24.54
C GLU A 220 20.50 25.59 -23.89
N PRO A 221 21.48 25.08 -24.65
CA PRO A 221 22.60 24.30 -24.11
C PRO A 221 23.36 25.01 -22.98
N LEU A 222 23.89 24.23 -22.05
CA LEU A 222 24.67 24.71 -20.91
C LEU A 222 26.12 24.20 -20.96
N GLU A 223 27.04 24.99 -20.41
CA GLU A 223 28.38 24.54 -20.05
C GLU A 223 28.46 24.48 -18.51
N VAL A 224 28.21 23.31 -17.94
CA VAL A 224 28.16 23.11 -16.49
C VAL A 224 29.58 22.99 -15.95
N GLU A 225 30.01 24.01 -15.23
CA GLU A 225 31.21 24.00 -14.40
C GLU A 225 30.96 23.36 -13.04
N LEU A 226 31.92 22.58 -12.55
CA LEU A 226 31.96 21.98 -11.22
C LEU A 226 33.12 22.60 -10.43
N THR A 227 32.89 22.94 -9.17
CA THR A 227 33.91 23.50 -8.27
C THR A 227 33.95 22.79 -6.93
N ALA A 228 35.14 22.60 -6.39
CA ALA A 228 35.40 22.04 -5.07
C ALA A 228 36.61 22.76 -4.45
N ASP A 229 37.04 22.36 -3.25
CA ASP A 229 38.22 22.95 -2.62
C ASP A 229 39.50 22.71 -3.44
N ASP A 230 40.46 23.64 -3.39
CA ASP A 230 41.70 23.60 -4.19
C ASP A 230 42.55 22.32 -3.95
N SER A 231 42.33 21.59 -2.85
CA SER A 231 43.01 20.34 -2.49
C SER A 231 42.31 19.07 -2.98
N GLU A 232 41.15 19.22 -3.62
CA GLU A 232 40.29 18.10 -4.01
C GLU A 232 40.27 17.93 -5.54
N GLU A 233 40.16 16.68 -5.99
CA GLU A 233 39.95 16.31 -7.39
C GLU A 233 38.49 15.91 -7.60
N ILE A 234 37.82 16.41 -8.64
CA ILE A 234 36.40 16.12 -8.88
C ILE A 234 36.25 14.95 -9.87
N TYR A 235 35.35 14.03 -9.56
CA TYR A 235 34.94 12.94 -10.43
C TYR A 235 33.43 12.96 -10.65
N TYR A 236 32.98 12.58 -11.84
CA TYR A 236 31.58 12.59 -12.20
C TYR A 236 31.16 11.43 -13.12
N THR A 237 29.85 11.19 -13.18
CA THR A 237 29.21 10.24 -14.09
C THR A 237 28.06 10.93 -14.84
N LEU A 238 27.67 10.38 -15.99
CA LEU A 238 26.58 10.88 -16.85
C LEU A 238 25.49 9.84 -17.11
N ASP A 239 25.61 8.65 -16.53
CA ASP A 239 24.75 7.48 -16.75
C ASP A 239 23.89 7.14 -15.51
N GLY A 240 23.93 8.00 -14.48
CA GLY A 240 23.25 7.81 -13.20
C GLY A 240 23.99 6.94 -12.20
N SER A 241 25.13 6.32 -12.58
CA SER A 241 25.95 5.53 -11.65
C SER A 241 26.64 6.41 -10.61
N THR A 242 26.93 5.85 -9.45
CA THR A 242 27.65 6.59 -8.40
C THR A 242 29.13 6.78 -8.80
N PRO A 243 29.65 8.02 -8.86
CA PRO A 243 31.05 8.26 -9.23
C PRO A 243 31.98 7.66 -8.17
N ASN A 244 32.89 6.79 -8.59
CA ASN A 244 33.87 6.17 -7.68
C ASN A 244 35.23 6.01 -8.39
N PRO A 245 36.23 6.86 -8.09
CA PRO A 245 37.53 6.83 -8.74
C PRO A 245 38.34 5.56 -8.44
N PHE A 246 37.99 4.81 -7.39
CA PHE A 246 38.67 3.57 -7.00
C PHE A 246 38.12 2.33 -7.69
N SER A 247 36.90 2.41 -8.24
CA SER A 247 36.20 1.25 -8.81
C SER A 247 36.82 0.73 -10.11
N GLY A 248 37.60 1.55 -10.82
CA GLY A 248 38.07 1.26 -12.17
C GLY A 248 36.96 1.23 -13.23
N LYS A 249 35.70 1.56 -12.88
CA LYS A 249 34.59 1.68 -13.83
C LYS A 249 34.84 2.85 -14.78
N SER A 250 34.70 2.61 -16.08
CA SER A 250 34.90 3.63 -17.11
C SER A 250 33.81 4.72 -17.12
N SER A 251 32.71 4.53 -16.38
CA SER A 251 31.65 5.53 -16.22
C SER A 251 32.12 6.73 -15.38
N THR A 252 33.04 6.51 -14.44
CA THR A 252 33.62 7.57 -13.61
C THR A 252 34.68 8.32 -14.40
N GLN A 253 34.48 9.62 -14.56
CA GLN A 253 35.36 10.52 -15.31
C GLN A 253 35.97 11.56 -14.37
N GLU A 254 37.27 11.82 -14.53
CA GLU A 254 37.95 12.95 -13.87
C GLU A 254 37.50 14.27 -14.53
N TYR A 255 37.08 15.23 -13.71
CA TYR A 255 36.64 16.53 -14.18
C TYR A 255 37.84 17.39 -14.61
N THR A 256 37.90 17.72 -15.91
CA THR A 256 39.02 18.49 -16.49
C THR A 256 38.58 19.81 -17.16
N GLY A 257 37.28 20.10 -17.16
CA GLY A 257 36.69 21.30 -17.75
C GLY A 257 35.16 21.22 -17.82
N PRO A 258 34.49 22.29 -18.28
CA PRO A 258 33.02 22.36 -18.32
C PRO A 258 32.38 21.18 -19.04
N ILE A 259 31.27 20.67 -18.48
CA ILE A 259 30.47 19.59 -19.06
C ILE A 259 29.39 20.22 -19.96
N GLU A 260 29.42 19.89 -21.24
CA GLU A 260 28.40 20.36 -22.20
C GLU A 260 27.09 19.58 -21.99
N VAL A 261 26.02 20.29 -21.66
CA VAL A 261 24.67 19.74 -21.48
C VAL A 261 23.79 20.26 -22.62
N THR A 262 23.38 19.37 -23.51
CA THR A 262 22.59 19.68 -24.71
C THR A 262 21.29 18.87 -24.76
N ALA A 263 20.43 19.13 -25.75
CA ALA A 263 19.25 18.31 -25.99
C ALA A 263 19.64 16.94 -26.58
N ARG A 264 19.13 15.86 -25.97
CA ARG A 264 19.56 14.46 -26.23
C ARG A 264 18.54 13.61 -27.00
N GLU A 265 17.66 14.23 -27.78
CA GLU A 265 16.51 13.56 -28.42
C GLU A 265 16.88 12.54 -29.51
N ASN A 266 18.09 12.62 -30.07
CA ASN A 266 18.56 11.72 -31.12
C ASN A 266 19.61 10.72 -30.61
N GLU A 267 19.77 10.60 -29.30
CA GLU A 267 20.64 9.61 -28.70
C GLU A 267 19.91 8.30 -28.51
N ALA A 268 20.60 7.19 -28.79
CA ALA A 268 20.04 5.86 -28.65
C ALA A 268 19.55 5.60 -27.22
N ASN A 269 18.39 4.96 -27.10
CA ASN A 269 17.89 4.46 -25.82
C ASN A 269 18.87 3.44 -25.20
N GLN A 270 19.13 3.59 -23.90
CA GLN A 270 19.97 2.70 -23.11
C GLN A 270 19.12 1.82 -22.19
N PHE A 271 18.21 2.42 -21.42
CA PHE A 271 17.40 1.73 -20.42
C PHE A 271 16.03 1.36 -20.97
N ALA A 272 15.42 2.23 -21.77
CA ALA A 272 14.12 1.98 -22.37
C ALA A 272 14.11 0.82 -23.37
N SER A 273 15.28 0.42 -23.88
CA SER A 273 15.49 -0.78 -24.71
C SER A 273 15.72 -2.06 -23.91
N ILE A 274 15.77 -1.99 -22.58
CA ILE A 274 15.88 -3.17 -21.71
C ILE A 274 14.49 -3.76 -21.50
N ARG A 275 14.35 -5.04 -21.83
CA ARG A 275 13.10 -5.79 -21.68
C ARG A 275 12.79 -6.07 -20.21
N THR A 276 11.68 -5.53 -19.70
CA THR A 276 11.30 -5.61 -18.27
C THR A 276 10.24 -6.69 -17.95
N ASN A 277 9.81 -7.45 -18.96
CA ASN A 277 9.09 -8.71 -18.81
C ASN A 277 9.27 -9.60 -20.06
N LEU A 278 9.03 -10.91 -19.93
CA LEU A 278 9.28 -11.88 -21.01
C LEU A 278 8.03 -12.42 -21.70
N LEU A 279 6.87 -11.76 -21.53
CA LEU A 279 5.64 -12.13 -22.23
C LEU A 279 5.82 -11.96 -23.75
N GLU A 280 5.61 -13.03 -24.53
CA GLU A 280 5.90 -13.08 -25.97
C GLU A 280 4.66 -12.81 -26.87
N ASP A 281 3.49 -12.56 -26.29
CA ASP A 281 2.27 -12.28 -27.04
C ASP A 281 2.19 -10.79 -27.41
N ALA A 282 2.62 -10.44 -28.62
CA ALA A 282 2.58 -9.05 -29.11
C ALA A 282 1.17 -8.44 -29.19
N THR A 283 0.09 -9.24 -29.09
CA THR A 283 -1.28 -8.72 -29.01
C THR A 283 -1.73 -8.44 -27.58
N ASN A 284 -0.98 -8.92 -26.59
CA ASN A 284 -1.23 -8.64 -25.20
C ASN A 284 -0.63 -7.29 -24.84
N ARG A 285 -1.45 -6.35 -24.35
CA ARG A 285 -0.99 -5.04 -23.88
C ARG A 285 0.10 -5.12 -22.81
N ARG A 286 0.17 -6.22 -22.06
CA ARG A 286 1.19 -6.43 -21.02
C ARG A 286 2.54 -6.82 -21.60
N SER A 287 2.67 -7.13 -22.89
CA SER A 287 3.95 -7.48 -23.48
C SER A 287 4.82 -6.24 -23.67
N TRP A 288 6.02 -6.25 -23.12
CA TRP A 288 6.98 -5.18 -23.32
C TRP A 288 7.22 -4.95 -24.82
N GLN A 289 7.16 -3.68 -25.24
CA GLN A 289 7.45 -3.25 -26.60
C GLN A 289 8.70 -2.37 -26.59
N GLU A 290 9.58 -2.60 -27.56
CA GLU A 290 10.68 -1.67 -27.85
C GLU A 290 10.09 -0.33 -28.29
N PRO A 291 10.55 0.80 -27.73
CA PRO A 291 10.12 2.11 -28.20
C PRO A 291 10.35 2.26 -29.73
N PRO A 292 9.36 2.75 -30.50
CA PRO A 292 9.48 2.86 -31.95
C PRO A 292 10.52 3.90 -32.40
N GLN A 293 10.95 4.78 -31.48
CA GLN A 293 11.95 5.82 -31.68
C GLN A 293 12.73 6.10 -30.40
N ASP A 294 13.79 6.88 -30.52
CA ASP A 294 14.53 7.38 -29.35
C ASP A 294 13.61 8.29 -28.52
N ILE A 295 13.51 7.99 -27.22
CA ILE A 295 12.64 8.72 -26.30
C ILE A 295 13.32 10.00 -25.79
N PRO A 296 12.55 11.00 -25.31
CA PRO A 296 13.09 12.18 -24.67
C PRO A 296 14.06 11.83 -23.52
N LYS A 297 15.18 12.57 -23.45
CA LYS A 297 16.19 12.39 -22.40
C LYS A 297 16.59 13.70 -21.73
N ALA A 298 16.80 13.65 -20.43
CA ALA A 298 17.48 14.65 -19.61
C ALA A 298 18.95 14.26 -19.42
N SER A 299 19.76 15.20 -18.95
CA SER A 299 21.14 14.94 -18.54
C SER A 299 21.20 14.87 -17.02
N VAL A 300 21.62 13.73 -16.49
CA VAL A 300 21.87 13.55 -15.06
C VAL A 300 23.38 13.59 -14.85
N ILE A 301 23.85 14.49 -13.99
CA ILE A 301 25.25 14.57 -13.60
C ILE A 301 25.32 14.27 -12.11
N LYS A 302 26.04 13.19 -11.75
CA LYS A 302 26.42 12.92 -10.35
C LYS A 302 27.90 13.22 -10.19
N ALA A 303 28.28 13.94 -9.14
CA ALA A 303 29.65 14.35 -8.90
C ALA A 303 30.07 14.14 -7.45
N VAL A 304 31.35 13.86 -7.25
CA VAL A 304 32.02 13.70 -5.95
C VAL A 304 33.38 14.38 -6.02
N SER A 305 33.88 14.92 -4.91
CA SER A 305 35.26 15.37 -4.78
C SER A 305 36.07 14.35 -3.95
N LEU A 306 37.33 14.16 -4.33
CA LEU A 306 38.30 13.30 -3.69
C LEU A 306 39.33 14.19 -2.99
N ASN A 307 39.44 14.09 -1.68
CA ASN A 307 40.54 14.71 -0.96
C ASN A 307 41.82 13.93 -1.23
N THR A 308 42.75 14.56 -1.95
CA THR A 308 44.01 13.92 -2.36
C THR A 308 45.02 13.69 -1.23
N GLU A 309 44.79 14.29 -0.05
CA GLU A 309 45.68 14.12 1.11
C GLU A 309 45.38 12.84 1.90
N ASP A 310 44.11 12.44 2.01
CA ASP A 310 43.67 11.29 2.81
C ASP A 310 42.81 10.26 2.04
N ASN A 311 42.56 10.49 0.74
CA ASN A 311 41.76 9.65 -0.16
C ASN A 311 40.27 9.53 0.22
N THR A 312 39.74 10.46 1.01
CA THR A 312 38.31 10.48 1.36
C THR A 312 37.46 11.10 0.26
N LEU A 313 36.25 10.57 0.05
CA LEU A 313 35.27 11.11 -0.89
C LEU A 313 34.27 12.02 -0.19
N SER A 314 33.80 13.06 -0.89
CA SER A 314 32.70 13.93 -0.48
C SER A 314 31.32 13.26 -0.62
N SER A 315 30.26 13.97 -0.23
CA SER A 315 28.89 13.58 -0.59
C SER A 315 28.75 13.58 -2.10
N VAL A 316 27.84 12.75 -2.61
CA VAL A 316 27.51 12.71 -4.03
C VAL A 316 26.46 13.76 -4.31
N GLU A 317 26.81 14.75 -5.11
CA GLU A 317 25.89 15.80 -5.55
C GLU A 317 25.28 15.41 -6.91
N THR A 318 23.97 15.53 -7.05
CA THR A 318 23.22 15.10 -8.25
C THR A 318 22.37 16.25 -8.77
N ASN A 319 22.53 16.59 -10.05
CA ASN A 319 21.67 17.55 -10.74
C ASN A 319 21.16 16.99 -12.07
N THR A 320 19.85 17.08 -12.28
CA THR A 320 19.19 16.79 -13.56
C THR A 320 18.90 18.06 -14.35
N TYR A 321 19.24 18.05 -15.64
CA TYR A 321 19.04 19.17 -16.57
C TYR A 321 18.19 18.75 -17.77
N PHE A 322 17.13 19.53 -18.03
CA PHE A 322 16.21 19.34 -19.14
C PHE A 322 16.43 20.45 -20.18
N VAL A 323 17.13 20.15 -21.28
CA VAL A 323 17.41 21.14 -22.34
C VAL A 323 16.42 21.00 -23.50
N ASN A 324 15.77 22.11 -23.87
CA ASN A 324 14.71 22.17 -24.88
C ASN A 324 13.55 21.20 -24.58
N LYS A 325 13.14 21.17 -23.32
CA LYS A 325 12.00 20.38 -22.86
C LYS A 325 11.11 21.25 -21.99
N GLU A 326 9.86 20.84 -21.92
CA GLU A 326 8.83 21.43 -21.08
C GLU A 326 8.03 20.24 -20.51
N SER A 327 7.40 20.43 -19.35
CA SER A 327 6.38 19.50 -18.87
C SER A 327 5.23 20.24 -18.22
N SER A 328 4.03 19.81 -18.54
CA SER A 328 2.78 20.28 -17.93
C SER A 328 2.46 19.58 -16.61
N LEU A 329 3.13 18.45 -16.33
CA LEU A 329 3.02 17.70 -15.09
C LEU A 329 4.28 17.88 -14.25
N PRO A 330 4.20 17.74 -12.91
CA PRO A 330 5.38 17.59 -12.09
C PRO A 330 6.25 16.42 -12.53
N VAL A 331 7.56 16.56 -12.40
CA VAL A 331 8.54 15.58 -12.90
C VAL A 331 9.32 14.97 -11.75
N PHE A 332 9.39 13.64 -11.70
CA PHE A 332 10.36 12.90 -10.90
C PHE A 332 11.55 12.50 -11.78
N SER A 333 12.75 12.94 -11.43
CA SER A 333 13.99 12.37 -11.94
C SER A 333 14.55 11.40 -10.91
N LEU A 334 14.59 10.12 -11.27
CA LEU A 334 15.11 9.04 -10.44
C LEU A 334 16.49 8.64 -10.96
N SER A 335 17.53 8.81 -10.15
CA SER A 335 18.91 8.46 -10.51
C SER A 335 19.49 7.37 -9.62
N THR A 336 20.06 6.33 -10.23
CA THR A 336 20.64 5.19 -9.50
C THR A 336 21.60 4.40 -10.40
N ASP A 337 22.43 3.54 -9.81
CA ASP A 337 23.19 2.56 -10.57
C ASP A 337 22.21 1.64 -11.34
N ALA A 338 22.40 1.52 -12.66
CA ALA A 338 21.47 0.80 -13.53
C ALA A 338 21.25 -0.67 -13.13
N GLU A 339 22.25 -1.28 -12.48
CA GLU A 339 22.21 -2.64 -11.96
C GLU A 339 21.09 -2.84 -10.92
N HIS A 340 20.76 -1.81 -10.14
CA HIS A 340 19.67 -1.86 -9.16
C HIS A 340 18.30 -2.12 -9.82
N PHE A 341 18.11 -1.68 -11.06
CA PHE A 341 16.85 -1.88 -11.79
C PHE A 341 16.95 -3.05 -12.77
N PHE A 342 18.09 -3.24 -13.43
CA PHE A 342 18.16 -4.05 -14.64
C PHE A 342 19.16 -5.20 -14.59
N SER A 343 19.90 -5.40 -13.49
CA SER A 343 20.79 -6.57 -13.37
C SER A 343 19.98 -7.87 -13.35
N GLU A 344 20.61 -8.95 -13.80
CA GLU A 344 20.00 -10.28 -13.79
C GLU A 344 19.76 -10.78 -12.36
N GLU A 345 20.67 -10.47 -11.43
CA GLU A 345 20.64 -11.01 -10.06
C GLU A 345 19.74 -10.22 -9.12
N THR A 346 19.83 -8.89 -9.13
CA THR A 346 19.17 -8.02 -8.12
C THR A 346 18.29 -6.92 -8.72
N GLY A 347 18.25 -6.80 -10.06
CA GLY A 347 17.55 -5.75 -10.77
C GLY A 347 16.05 -5.83 -10.56
N ILE A 348 15.46 -4.86 -9.87
CA ILE A 348 14.04 -4.91 -9.44
C ILE A 348 13.04 -4.81 -10.59
N TYR A 349 13.45 -4.37 -11.77
CA TYR A 349 12.62 -4.40 -12.99
C TYR A 349 12.84 -5.66 -13.83
N ALA A 350 13.89 -6.42 -13.57
CA ALA A 350 14.30 -7.52 -14.42
C ALA A 350 13.41 -8.76 -14.20
N PRO A 351 13.18 -9.57 -15.24
CA PRO A 351 12.79 -10.96 -15.06
C PRO A 351 13.84 -11.70 -14.21
N GLY A 352 15.12 -11.53 -14.55
CA GLY A 352 16.25 -11.96 -13.75
C GLY A 352 16.27 -13.45 -13.38
N VAL A 353 17.03 -13.79 -12.34
CA VAL A 353 17.29 -15.18 -11.92
C VAL A 353 16.05 -15.93 -11.41
N TYR A 354 15.00 -15.20 -11.00
CA TYR A 354 13.75 -15.80 -10.52
C TYR A 354 12.75 -16.11 -11.64
N HIS A 355 13.06 -15.79 -12.89
CA HIS A 355 12.20 -16.17 -14.00
C HIS A 355 12.32 -17.66 -14.33
N ASP A 356 11.19 -18.35 -14.35
CA ASP A 356 11.09 -19.74 -14.81
C ASP A 356 10.17 -19.81 -16.05
N PRO A 357 10.71 -20.11 -17.25
CA PRO A 357 9.92 -20.24 -18.46
C PRO A 357 8.99 -21.47 -18.48
N ASP A 358 9.26 -22.47 -17.63
CA ASP A 358 8.51 -23.72 -17.55
C ASP A 358 7.40 -23.70 -16.48
N ALA A 359 7.28 -22.62 -15.71
CA ALA A 359 6.23 -22.45 -14.70
C ALA A 359 4.83 -22.31 -15.31
N ASP A 360 3.79 -22.51 -14.49
CA ASP A 360 2.39 -22.35 -14.94
C ASP A 360 2.06 -20.91 -15.37
N ALA A 361 2.72 -19.92 -14.77
CA ALA A 361 2.60 -18.50 -15.13
C ALA A 361 3.99 -17.84 -15.23
N PRO A 362 4.76 -18.06 -16.31
CA PRO A 362 6.13 -17.55 -16.43
C PRO A 362 6.25 -16.02 -16.40
N ASP A 363 5.21 -15.32 -16.86
CA ASP A 363 5.12 -13.86 -16.82
C ASP A 363 4.87 -13.30 -15.40
N ALA A 364 4.52 -14.18 -14.46
CA ALA A 364 4.37 -13.92 -13.04
C ALA A 364 5.65 -14.16 -12.23
N MET A 365 6.77 -14.48 -12.88
CA MET A 365 7.99 -14.88 -12.20
C MET A 365 9.15 -13.98 -12.61
N GLY A 366 9.78 -13.36 -11.61
CA GLY A 366 11.01 -12.63 -11.79
C GLY A 366 11.48 -11.87 -10.56
N ASN A 367 12.61 -11.17 -10.67
CA ASN A 367 13.14 -10.30 -9.63
C ASN A 367 12.11 -9.25 -9.21
N PHE A 368 11.32 -8.78 -10.18
CA PHE A 368 10.23 -7.85 -9.93
C PHE A 368 9.15 -8.42 -9.00
N GLU A 369 9.10 -9.71 -8.64
CA GLU A 369 8.19 -10.28 -7.63
C GLU A 369 8.79 -10.39 -6.23
N GLN A 370 10.02 -9.96 -6.04
CA GLN A 370 10.65 -10.11 -4.74
C GLN A 370 10.24 -8.99 -3.78
N ARG A 371 10.23 -9.30 -2.48
CA ARG A 371 9.66 -8.44 -1.43
C ARG A 371 10.67 -8.27 -0.29
N GLY A 372 10.35 -7.39 0.68
CA GLY A 372 11.19 -7.19 1.86
C GLY A 372 12.30 -6.15 1.68
N ARG A 373 13.04 -5.90 2.76
CA ARG A 373 14.11 -4.88 2.81
C ARG A 373 15.29 -5.23 1.88
N GLU A 374 15.56 -6.52 1.69
CA GLU A 374 16.62 -7.05 0.81
C GLU A 374 16.44 -6.65 -0.67
N TRP A 375 15.20 -6.32 -1.06
CA TRP A 375 14.85 -5.94 -2.43
C TRP A 375 14.57 -4.44 -2.57
N GLU A 376 14.88 -3.65 -1.53
CA GLU A 376 14.85 -2.18 -1.57
C GLU A 376 16.18 -1.64 -2.08
N GLN A 377 16.13 -0.94 -3.21
CA GLN A 377 17.31 -0.41 -3.88
C GLN A 377 17.49 1.08 -3.57
N PRO A 378 18.73 1.57 -3.42
CA PRO A 378 18.99 3.00 -3.24
C PRO A 378 18.76 3.78 -4.54
N LEU A 379 18.33 5.03 -4.43
CA LEU A 379 18.32 6.01 -5.50
C LEU A 379 18.43 7.44 -4.96
N HIS A 380 18.72 8.37 -5.86
CA HIS A 380 18.51 9.80 -5.66
C HIS A 380 17.23 10.25 -6.37
N ILE A 381 16.40 11.03 -5.68
CA ILE A 381 15.17 11.61 -6.21
C ILE A 381 15.36 13.11 -6.35
N GLU A 382 15.07 13.64 -7.54
CA GLU A 382 14.78 15.06 -7.73
C GLU A 382 13.32 15.22 -8.19
N TYR A 383 12.57 16.08 -7.52
CA TYR A 383 11.19 16.40 -7.86
C TYR A 383 11.10 17.85 -8.35
N PHE A 384 10.44 18.04 -9.48
CA PHE A 384 10.30 19.32 -10.15
C PHE A 384 8.82 19.68 -10.29
N GLU A 385 8.47 20.90 -9.91
CA GLU A 385 7.13 21.48 -10.10
C GLU A 385 7.30 22.88 -10.68
N GLU A 386 6.43 23.25 -11.64
CA GLU A 386 6.57 24.49 -12.42
C GLU A 386 8.00 24.67 -13.00
N GLU A 387 8.58 23.56 -13.47
CA GLU A 387 9.94 23.49 -14.05
C GLU A 387 11.09 23.86 -13.09
N GLN A 388 10.83 23.91 -11.79
CA GLN A 388 11.83 24.17 -10.75
C GLN A 388 12.01 22.95 -9.84
N ARG A 389 13.26 22.65 -9.45
CA ARG A 389 13.53 21.61 -8.46
C ARG A 389 13.04 22.08 -7.09
N VAL A 390 12.10 21.34 -6.52
CA VAL A 390 11.48 21.65 -5.21
C VAL A 390 11.88 20.65 -4.12
N LEU A 391 12.35 19.47 -4.50
CA LEU A 391 12.90 18.47 -3.57
C LEU A 391 14.05 17.70 -4.22
N ALA A 392 15.09 17.42 -3.45
CA ALA A 392 16.22 16.57 -3.82
C ALA A 392 16.61 15.73 -2.60
N GLN A 393 16.62 14.41 -2.71
CA GLN A 393 16.86 13.53 -1.56
C GLN A 393 17.19 12.09 -2.00
N ASP A 394 18.09 11.45 -1.25
CA ASP A 394 18.35 10.02 -1.34
C ASP A 394 17.26 9.19 -0.64
N ALA A 395 16.87 8.09 -1.28
CA ALA A 395 15.73 7.28 -0.87
C ALA A 395 15.90 5.81 -1.27
N GLY A 396 15.01 4.96 -0.74
CA GLY A 396 14.84 3.59 -1.20
C GLY A 396 13.72 3.47 -2.22
N VAL A 397 13.77 2.46 -3.09
CA VAL A 397 12.68 2.08 -4.00
C VAL A 397 12.44 0.58 -4.03
N ARG A 398 11.17 0.19 -4.17
CA ARG A 398 10.75 -1.18 -4.50
C ARG A 398 9.65 -1.19 -5.54
N ILE A 399 9.50 -2.32 -6.22
CA ILE A 399 8.29 -2.60 -6.99
C ILE A 399 7.10 -2.82 -6.04
N HIS A 400 5.96 -2.23 -6.41
CA HIS A 400 4.69 -2.34 -5.69
C HIS A 400 3.59 -2.97 -6.54
N GLY A 401 2.54 -3.46 -5.87
CA GLY A 401 1.39 -4.16 -6.44
C GLY A 401 1.44 -5.67 -6.21
N GLY A 402 0.44 -6.37 -6.73
CA GLY A 402 0.39 -7.83 -6.87
C GLY A 402 0.47 -8.20 -8.35
N PHE A 403 -0.68 -8.25 -9.03
CA PHE A 403 -0.77 -8.59 -10.46
C PHE A 403 0.01 -7.64 -11.38
N THR A 404 -0.01 -6.34 -11.09
CA THR A 404 0.56 -5.28 -11.94
C THR A 404 2.09 -5.28 -11.99
N ARG A 405 2.76 -6.04 -11.13
CA ARG A 405 4.22 -6.21 -11.14
C ARG A 405 4.70 -6.90 -12.42
N ARG A 406 3.81 -7.62 -13.10
CA ARG A 406 4.08 -8.25 -14.40
C ARG A 406 4.14 -7.26 -15.56
N PHE A 407 3.69 -6.01 -15.36
CA PHE A 407 3.54 -5.05 -16.46
C PHE A 407 4.89 -4.41 -16.83
N PRO A 408 5.12 -4.00 -18.08
CA PRO A 408 6.39 -3.43 -18.52
C PRO A 408 6.80 -2.17 -17.71
N GLN A 409 5.86 -1.23 -17.54
CA GLN A 409 5.97 -0.13 -16.60
C GLN A 409 5.50 -0.63 -15.21
N LYS A 410 6.31 -0.42 -14.17
CA LYS A 410 6.04 -0.91 -12.82
C LYS A 410 5.60 0.21 -11.89
N THR A 411 4.91 -0.13 -10.80
CA THR A 411 4.65 0.83 -9.70
C THR A 411 5.90 0.90 -8.87
N LEU A 412 6.36 2.12 -8.57
CA LEU A 412 7.49 2.34 -7.68
C LEU A 412 6.99 2.83 -6.33
N ARG A 413 7.29 2.10 -5.26
CA ARG A 413 7.14 2.59 -3.90
C ARG A 413 8.45 3.21 -3.46
N LEU A 414 8.41 4.49 -3.13
CA LEU A 414 9.53 5.29 -2.64
C LEU A 414 9.54 5.27 -1.10
N TYR A 415 10.72 5.23 -0.49
CA TYR A 415 10.92 5.14 0.96
C TYR A 415 11.89 6.21 1.44
N ALA A 416 11.44 7.06 2.36
CA ALA A 416 12.32 7.96 3.09
C ALA A 416 12.84 7.25 4.34
N ARG A 417 14.17 7.14 4.49
CA ARG A 417 14.82 6.39 5.58
C ARG A 417 16.18 6.99 5.93
N ASN A 418 16.51 6.91 7.22
CA ASN A 418 17.84 7.28 7.73
C ASN A 418 18.98 6.51 7.04
N ASP A 419 18.72 5.26 6.61
CA ASP A 419 19.70 4.42 5.89
C ASP A 419 20.15 5.03 4.55
N TYR A 420 19.38 5.95 3.95
CA TYR A 420 19.74 6.60 2.69
C TYR A 420 19.95 8.11 2.84
N GLY A 421 19.34 8.74 3.85
CA GLY A 421 19.39 10.18 4.04
C GLY A 421 18.28 10.64 4.97
N GLU A 422 17.50 11.63 4.55
CA GLU A 422 16.36 12.11 5.32
C GLU A 422 15.29 11.02 5.50
N ASN A 423 14.67 10.97 6.68
CA ASN A 423 13.67 9.94 6.99
C ASN A 423 12.24 10.31 6.60
N LEU A 424 12.02 11.47 6.00
CA LEU A 424 10.72 11.94 5.51
C LEU A 424 10.94 12.67 4.18
N PHE A 425 9.99 12.51 3.24
CA PHE A 425 9.83 13.46 2.14
C PHE A 425 9.03 14.64 2.67
N ARG A 426 9.58 15.86 2.56
CA ARG A 426 8.97 17.10 3.08
C ARG A 426 8.57 18.01 1.93
N TYR A 427 7.36 17.82 1.41
CA TYR A 427 6.78 18.64 0.35
C TYR A 427 5.25 18.43 0.27
N PRO A 428 4.43 19.47 -0.02
CA PRO A 428 3.00 19.33 -0.29
C PRO A 428 2.76 18.71 -1.68
N PHE A 429 2.98 17.40 -1.82
CA PHE A 429 2.87 16.69 -3.11
C PHE A 429 1.47 16.68 -3.73
N PHE A 430 0.43 16.90 -2.92
CA PHE A 430 -0.96 16.72 -3.30
C PHE A 430 -1.73 18.02 -3.05
N PRO A 431 -2.29 18.65 -4.08
CA PRO A 431 -3.01 19.93 -3.92
C PRO A 431 -4.20 19.86 -2.94
N GLU A 432 -4.83 18.70 -2.83
CA GLU A 432 -6.04 18.46 -2.02
C GLU A 432 -5.73 17.92 -0.61
N GLU A 433 -4.46 17.63 -0.28
CA GLU A 433 -4.05 17.11 1.03
C GLU A 433 -3.11 18.12 1.72
N PRO A 434 -3.51 18.72 2.86
CA PRO A 434 -2.74 19.78 3.51
C PRO A 434 -1.43 19.32 4.18
N ARG A 435 -1.21 18.01 4.34
CA ARG A 435 0.00 17.48 5.00
C ARG A 435 1.18 17.45 4.04
N GLU A 436 2.35 17.80 4.57
CA GLU A 436 3.57 17.97 3.78
C GLU A 436 4.64 16.89 4.05
N GLU A 437 4.39 15.94 4.96
CA GLU A 437 5.39 14.98 5.41
C GLU A 437 4.99 13.54 5.10
N PHE A 438 5.83 12.82 4.36
CA PHE A 438 5.52 11.47 3.87
C PHE A 438 6.68 10.50 4.13
N LYS A 439 6.38 9.35 4.74
CA LYS A 439 7.35 8.23 4.85
C LYS A 439 7.48 7.45 3.54
N ARG A 440 6.38 7.36 2.79
CA ARG A 440 6.26 6.55 1.59
C ARG A 440 5.38 7.26 0.57
N LEU A 441 5.75 7.13 -0.69
CA LEU A 441 4.99 7.60 -1.84
C LEU A 441 4.91 6.48 -2.88
N LEU A 442 3.85 6.48 -3.68
CA LEU A 442 3.69 5.55 -4.80
C LEU A 442 3.71 6.33 -6.11
N LEU A 443 4.61 5.98 -7.01
CA LEU A 443 4.51 6.32 -8.44
C LEU A 443 3.77 5.16 -9.10
N ARG A 444 2.44 5.24 -9.20
CA ARG A 444 1.54 4.19 -9.72
C ARG A 444 1.27 4.37 -11.21
N GLN A 445 1.58 3.37 -12.02
CA GLN A 445 1.38 3.32 -13.49
C GLN A 445 -0.11 3.19 -13.92
N SER A 446 -1.07 3.61 -13.10
CA SER A 446 -2.51 3.39 -13.34
C SER A 446 -3.02 1.94 -13.24
N GLY A 447 -2.26 1.03 -12.63
CA GLY A 447 -2.73 -0.34 -12.37
C GLY A 447 -3.13 -1.12 -13.64
N ASN A 448 -4.29 -1.79 -13.62
CA ASN A 448 -4.90 -2.45 -14.77
C ASN A 448 -5.43 -1.47 -15.83
N ASP A 449 -5.67 -0.21 -15.48
CA ASP A 449 -5.99 0.86 -16.43
C ASP A 449 -4.71 1.39 -17.14
N TRP A 450 -3.54 0.80 -16.89
CA TRP A 450 -2.33 1.08 -17.68
C TRP A 450 -2.55 0.79 -19.17
N GLY A 451 -2.26 1.79 -20.01
CA GLY A 451 -2.57 1.77 -21.44
C GLY A 451 -4.06 1.99 -21.78
N GLY A 452 -4.88 2.32 -20.78
CA GLY A 452 -6.29 2.73 -20.88
C GLY A 452 -6.43 4.24 -20.77
N THR A 453 -7.26 4.71 -19.83
CA THR A 453 -7.45 6.16 -19.61
C THR A 453 -6.29 6.81 -18.86
N MET A 454 -5.50 6.02 -18.13
CA MET A 454 -4.42 6.43 -17.23
C MET A 454 -4.87 7.17 -15.96
N PHE A 455 -6.17 7.20 -15.66
CA PHE A 455 -6.70 7.89 -14.48
C PHE A 455 -7.91 7.24 -13.81
N ASN A 456 -8.37 6.07 -14.28
CA ASN A 456 -9.67 5.51 -13.87
C ASN A 456 -9.81 5.40 -12.33
N ASP A 457 -8.80 4.83 -11.66
CA ASP A 457 -8.79 4.71 -10.19
C ASP A 457 -8.73 6.07 -9.46
N ALA A 458 -8.07 7.07 -10.04
CA ALA A 458 -8.04 8.42 -9.44
C ALA A 458 -9.39 9.11 -9.53
N LEU A 459 -10.09 8.96 -10.66
CA LEU A 459 -11.45 9.48 -10.83
C LEU A 459 -12.38 8.90 -9.77
N MET A 460 -12.43 7.58 -9.64
CA MET A 460 -13.32 6.89 -8.70
C MET A 460 -13.09 7.35 -7.26
N GLN A 461 -11.84 7.46 -6.83
CA GLN A 461 -11.56 7.94 -5.47
C GLN A 461 -11.93 9.42 -5.29
N ARG A 462 -11.63 10.30 -6.24
CA ARG A 462 -12.02 11.73 -6.21
C ARG A 462 -13.52 11.96 -6.04
N LEU A 463 -14.35 11.09 -6.61
CA LEU A 463 -15.81 11.26 -6.54
C LEU A 463 -16.35 11.23 -5.11
N VAL A 464 -15.65 10.57 -4.18
CA VAL A 464 -16.12 10.36 -2.79
C VAL A 464 -15.16 10.87 -1.71
N THR A 465 -14.17 11.71 -2.06
CA THR A 465 -13.21 12.29 -1.10
C THR A 465 -13.83 13.12 0.03
N HIS A 466 -15.04 13.64 -0.20
CA HIS A 466 -15.80 14.43 0.77
C HIS A 466 -16.64 13.57 1.73
N THR A 467 -16.62 12.25 1.58
CA THR A 467 -17.36 11.30 2.42
C THR A 467 -16.45 10.72 3.52
N GLU A 468 -17.03 9.94 4.43
CA GLU A 468 -16.29 9.20 5.47
C GLU A 468 -15.53 7.97 4.92
N VAL A 469 -15.63 7.68 3.61
CA VAL A 469 -14.90 6.58 2.99
C VAL A 469 -13.47 7.02 2.72
N GLU A 470 -12.52 6.21 3.20
CA GLU A 470 -11.12 6.52 3.00
C GLU A 470 -10.71 6.43 1.53
N THR A 471 -9.96 7.45 1.09
CA THR A 471 -9.45 7.64 -0.27
C THR A 471 -7.97 8.01 -0.25
N GLN A 472 -7.27 7.76 -1.35
CA GLN A 472 -5.85 8.07 -1.55
C GLN A 472 -5.72 9.32 -2.41
N ALA A 473 -4.99 10.32 -1.93
CA ALA A 473 -4.71 11.51 -2.72
C ALA A 473 -3.97 11.17 -4.03
N TYR A 474 -4.12 12.05 -5.01
CA TYR A 474 -3.72 11.85 -6.39
C TYR A 474 -3.05 13.10 -6.98
N GLN A 475 -1.93 12.90 -7.68
CA GLN A 475 -1.30 13.90 -8.54
C GLN A 475 -0.66 13.18 -9.75
N PRO A 476 -1.03 13.45 -11.01
CA PRO A 476 -0.33 12.88 -12.15
C PRO A 476 1.08 13.48 -12.27
N SER A 477 2.04 12.65 -12.66
CA SER A 477 3.45 13.05 -12.79
C SER A 477 4.12 12.36 -13.97
N VAL A 478 5.23 12.92 -14.44
CA VAL A 478 6.14 12.28 -15.38
C VAL A 478 7.35 11.74 -14.64
N VAL A 479 7.80 10.53 -14.99
CA VAL A 479 9.01 9.94 -14.43
C VAL A 479 10.11 9.89 -15.48
N TYR A 480 11.32 10.27 -15.10
CA TYR A 480 12.56 9.99 -15.81
C TYR A 480 13.41 9.03 -14.98
N LEU A 481 13.98 8.00 -15.61
CA LEU A 481 14.87 7.04 -14.97
C LEU A 481 16.27 7.18 -15.59
N ASN A 482 17.27 7.58 -14.78
CA ASN A 482 18.62 7.92 -15.24
C ASN A 482 18.61 8.86 -16.46
N GLY A 483 17.67 9.82 -16.45
CA GLY A 483 17.49 10.78 -17.51
C GLY A 483 16.70 10.28 -18.72
N GLU A 484 16.24 9.03 -18.79
CA GLU A 484 15.34 8.58 -19.87
C GLU A 484 13.87 8.71 -19.49
N TYR A 485 13.06 9.32 -20.37
CA TYR A 485 11.61 9.45 -20.16
C TYR A 485 10.97 8.08 -19.98
N TRP A 486 10.33 7.88 -18.83
CA TRP A 486 9.76 6.59 -18.43
C TRP A 486 8.23 6.55 -18.52
N GLY A 487 7.58 7.69 -18.76
CA GLY A 487 6.13 7.78 -18.89
C GLY A 487 5.44 8.45 -17.72
N ILE A 488 4.13 8.50 -17.85
CA ILE A 488 3.23 9.02 -16.82
C ILE A 488 3.08 7.99 -15.70
N HIS A 489 3.20 8.47 -14.47
CA HIS A 489 2.84 7.77 -13.25
C HIS A 489 1.93 8.67 -12.40
N ASN A 490 0.91 8.07 -11.81
CA ASN A 490 0.04 8.70 -10.84
C ASN A 490 0.73 8.64 -9.48
N LEU A 491 1.19 9.79 -8.98
CA LEU A 491 1.64 9.91 -7.60
C LEU A 491 0.44 9.65 -6.68
N ARG A 492 0.58 8.72 -5.73
CA ARG A 492 -0.44 8.33 -4.76
C ARG A 492 0.14 8.18 -3.37
N GLU A 493 -0.73 8.36 -2.41
CA GLU A 493 -0.49 7.91 -1.04
C GLU A 493 -0.51 6.39 -0.96
N ARG A 494 0.08 5.83 0.10
CA ARG A 494 -0.04 4.42 0.40
C ARG A 494 -0.82 4.25 1.69
N TYR A 495 -1.92 3.49 1.69
CA TYR A 495 -2.45 2.96 2.93
C TYR A 495 -1.45 2.03 3.59
N ASP A 496 -1.05 2.41 4.78
CA ASP A 496 -0.25 1.65 5.71
C ASP A 496 -0.25 2.35 7.06
N GLN A 497 0.47 1.79 8.04
CA GLN A 497 0.56 2.39 9.37
C GLN A 497 0.97 3.87 9.36
N HIS A 498 1.83 4.30 8.42
CA HIS A 498 2.30 5.69 8.37
C HIS A 498 1.26 6.64 7.80
N TYR A 499 0.40 6.17 6.90
CA TYR A 499 -0.75 6.96 6.44
C TYR A 499 -1.67 7.31 7.60
N PHE A 500 -2.05 6.31 8.40
CA PHE A 500 -2.97 6.50 9.53
C PHE A 500 -2.30 7.24 10.71
N GLU A 501 -1.02 7.00 10.98
CA GLU A 501 -0.22 7.79 11.92
C GLU A 501 -0.21 9.27 11.52
N ARG A 502 0.06 9.58 10.24
CA ARG A 502 0.13 10.96 9.76
C ARG A 502 -1.26 11.62 9.64
N LYS A 503 -2.29 10.87 9.25
CA LYS A 503 -3.65 11.40 9.05
C LYS A 503 -4.37 11.59 10.38
N TYR A 504 -4.25 10.65 11.30
CA TYR A 504 -5.03 10.55 12.52
C TYR A 504 -4.20 10.43 13.80
N ASP A 505 -2.88 10.56 13.77
CA ASP A 505 -2.04 10.41 14.97
C ASP A 505 -2.28 9.06 15.70
N ILE A 506 -2.61 8.01 14.94
CA ILE A 506 -2.84 6.67 15.47
C ILE A 506 -1.49 5.97 15.62
N ASP A 507 -1.18 5.54 16.85
CA ASP A 507 -0.04 4.66 17.10
C ASP A 507 -0.20 3.34 16.32
N ARG A 508 0.84 2.96 15.58
CA ARG A 508 0.88 1.73 14.79
C ARG A 508 0.50 0.49 15.59
N GLU A 509 0.84 0.43 16.88
CA GLU A 509 0.55 -0.70 17.74
C GLU A 509 -0.95 -0.82 18.05
N ASN A 510 -1.73 0.24 17.82
CA ASN A 510 -3.16 0.32 18.03
C ASN A 510 -3.97 0.23 16.73
N LEU A 511 -3.32 0.16 15.57
CA LEU A 511 -4.00 0.07 14.27
C LEU A 511 -4.08 -1.39 13.80
N VAL A 512 -5.21 -1.76 13.21
CA VAL A 512 -5.35 -2.99 12.44
C VAL A 512 -5.84 -2.64 11.05
N ILE A 513 -5.17 -3.14 10.02
CA ILE A 513 -5.64 -3.12 8.63
C ILE A 513 -5.74 -4.58 8.17
N LEU A 514 -6.92 -4.95 7.71
CA LEU A 514 -7.19 -6.24 7.10
C LEU A 514 -7.36 -6.07 5.59
N GLU A 515 -6.87 -7.05 4.84
CA GLU A 515 -7.04 -7.17 3.39
C GLU A 515 -7.78 -8.46 3.08
N ALA A 516 -8.76 -8.41 2.18
CA ALA A 516 -9.54 -9.58 1.79
C ALA A 516 -9.54 -9.80 0.27
N GLY A 517 -9.58 -11.08 -0.13
CA GLY A 517 -9.48 -11.60 -1.50
C GLY A 517 -8.05 -11.82 -2.03
N ASN A 518 -7.06 -11.12 -1.47
CA ASN A 518 -5.65 -11.25 -1.86
C ASN A 518 -4.79 -12.03 -0.84
N ALA A 519 -5.38 -12.51 0.26
CA ALA A 519 -4.66 -13.19 1.32
C ALA A 519 -4.21 -14.61 0.89
N ILE A 520 -2.99 -14.98 1.27
CA ILE A 520 -2.35 -16.26 0.91
C ILE A 520 -3.00 -17.44 1.65
N GLU A 521 -3.61 -17.18 2.81
CA GLU A 521 -4.28 -18.16 3.67
C GLU A 521 -5.64 -17.61 4.17
N GLY A 522 -6.73 -18.26 3.77
CA GLY A 522 -8.08 -17.74 4.04
C GLY A 522 -8.41 -16.49 3.21
N ASN A 523 -9.69 -16.16 3.08
CA ASN A 523 -10.11 -15.06 2.22
C ASN A 523 -9.77 -13.67 2.82
N ILE A 524 -9.25 -13.58 4.05
CA ILE A 524 -8.95 -12.34 4.78
C ILE A 524 -7.61 -12.52 5.51
N GLY A 525 -6.71 -11.55 5.39
CA GLY A 525 -5.40 -11.51 6.05
C GLY A 525 -5.14 -10.18 6.77
N VAL A 526 -4.13 -10.16 7.63
CA VAL A 526 -3.69 -8.96 8.37
C VAL A 526 -2.55 -8.27 7.59
N ASP A 527 -2.77 -7.07 7.07
CA ASP A 527 -1.71 -6.24 6.46
C ASP A 527 -0.93 -5.46 7.53
N THR A 528 -1.66 -4.89 8.50
CA THR A 528 -1.09 -4.15 9.63
C THR A 528 -1.75 -4.62 10.92
N GLY A 529 -0.96 -4.88 11.96
CA GLY A 529 -1.41 -5.44 13.23
C GLY A 529 -0.81 -6.82 13.49
N LYS A 530 -1.23 -7.45 14.59
CA LYS A 530 -0.80 -8.82 14.95
C LYS A 530 -1.70 -9.85 14.27
N PRO A 531 -1.23 -11.07 13.94
CA PRO A 531 -2.07 -12.11 13.34
C PRO A 531 -3.40 -12.35 14.08
N GLY A 532 -3.38 -12.37 15.42
CA GLY A 532 -4.58 -12.55 16.25
C GLY A 532 -5.59 -11.38 16.25
N ASP A 533 -5.21 -10.20 15.72
CA ASP A 533 -6.09 -9.03 15.66
C ASP A 533 -7.28 -9.25 14.70
N ILE A 534 -7.17 -10.19 13.76
CA ILE A 534 -8.26 -10.59 12.85
C ILE A 534 -9.49 -11.16 13.60
N ARG A 535 -9.29 -11.71 14.81
CA ARG A 535 -10.35 -12.41 15.56
C ARG A 535 -11.57 -11.53 15.82
N HIS A 536 -11.39 -10.25 16.12
CA HIS A 536 -12.52 -9.34 16.36
C HIS A 536 -13.42 -9.18 15.12
N TYR A 537 -12.85 -9.24 13.91
CA TYR A 537 -13.64 -9.20 12.68
C TYR A 537 -14.37 -10.52 12.44
N LEU A 538 -13.68 -11.65 12.65
CA LEU A 538 -14.28 -12.97 12.49
C LEU A 538 -15.43 -13.21 13.47
N GLU A 539 -15.31 -12.74 14.73
CA GLU A 539 -16.39 -12.80 15.73
C GLU A 539 -17.61 -11.94 15.33
N MET A 540 -17.39 -10.80 14.67
CA MET A 540 -18.48 -9.98 14.11
C MET A 540 -19.20 -10.72 12.97
N LEU A 541 -18.45 -11.33 12.05
CA LEU A 541 -19.04 -12.12 10.96
C LEU A 541 -19.81 -13.33 11.51
N GLU A 542 -19.25 -14.07 12.46
CA GLU A 542 -19.91 -15.20 13.12
C GLU A 542 -21.21 -14.75 13.80
N PHE A 543 -21.19 -13.61 14.51
CA PHE A 543 -22.41 -13.06 15.11
C PHE A 543 -23.48 -12.77 14.05
N ILE A 544 -23.11 -12.15 12.93
CA ILE A 544 -24.03 -11.80 11.84
C ILE A 544 -24.61 -13.06 11.19
N GLU A 545 -23.80 -14.09 10.98
CA GLU A 545 -24.23 -15.34 10.32
C GLU A 545 -25.05 -16.27 11.24
N GLU A 546 -24.82 -16.23 12.55
CA GLU A 546 -25.51 -17.10 13.51
C GLU A 546 -26.78 -16.49 14.11
N ASN A 547 -27.02 -15.19 13.91
CA ASN A 547 -28.16 -14.48 14.48
C ASN A 547 -29.07 -13.89 13.41
N ASP A 548 -30.36 -13.73 13.75
CA ASP A 548 -31.36 -13.14 12.87
C ASP A 548 -31.13 -11.63 12.73
N MET A 549 -30.64 -11.17 11.59
CA MET A 549 -30.34 -9.75 11.34
C MET A 549 -31.59 -8.88 11.17
N SER A 550 -32.77 -9.47 10.96
CA SER A 550 -34.04 -8.71 10.98
C SER A 550 -34.40 -8.21 12.39
N SER A 551 -33.70 -8.67 13.44
CA SER A 551 -33.89 -8.22 14.82
C SER A 551 -33.20 -6.89 15.09
N GLU A 552 -33.96 -5.89 15.57
CA GLU A 552 -33.46 -4.59 16.03
C GLU A 552 -32.32 -4.72 17.06
N GLU A 553 -32.40 -5.69 17.99
CA GLU A 553 -31.38 -5.89 19.03
C GLU A 553 -30.05 -6.39 18.45
N ASN A 554 -30.12 -7.30 17.47
CA ASN A 554 -28.92 -7.86 16.85
C ASN A 554 -28.25 -6.83 15.94
N TYR A 555 -29.06 -6.09 15.16
CA TYR A 555 -28.56 -5.01 14.33
C TYR A 555 -27.91 -3.89 15.15
N ALA A 556 -28.54 -3.50 16.28
CA ALA A 556 -27.94 -2.56 17.22
C ALA A 556 -26.61 -3.04 17.81
N HIS A 557 -26.43 -4.35 18.01
CA HIS A 557 -25.13 -4.91 18.40
C HIS A 557 -24.10 -4.75 17.28
N VAL A 558 -24.45 -5.06 16.03
CA VAL A 558 -23.55 -4.91 14.88
C VAL A 558 -23.11 -3.46 14.67
N GLN A 559 -24.01 -2.49 14.89
CA GLN A 559 -23.69 -1.06 14.88
C GLN A 559 -22.58 -0.67 15.88
N THR A 560 -22.35 -1.47 16.94
CA THR A 560 -21.22 -1.26 17.87
C THR A 560 -19.90 -1.83 17.38
N LEU A 561 -19.92 -2.71 16.37
CA LEU A 561 -18.75 -3.42 15.86
C LEU A 561 -18.22 -2.81 14.55
N MET A 562 -19.11 -2.23 13.74
CA MET A 562 -18.77 -1.60 12.46
C MET A 562 -19.50 -0.29 12.23
N ASP A 563 -18.88 0.58 11.44
CA ASP A 563 -19.47 1.85 11.03
C ASP A 563 -20.39 1.64 9.82
N ILE A 564 -21.70 1.64 10.07
CA ILE A 564 -22.72 1.33 9.06
C ILE A 564 -22.74 2.39 7.95
N ASP A 565 -22.61 3.67 8.29
CA ASP A 565 -22.67 4.77 7.30
C ASP A 565 -21.49 4.72 6.34
N ASN A 566 -20.28 4.49 6.87
CA ASN A 566 -19.08 4.24 6.07
C ASN A 566 -19.26 2.99 5.16
N PHE A 567 -19.80 1.90 5.71
CA PHE A 567 -20.02 0.67 4.94
C PHE A 567 -21.03 0.86 3.81
N ILE A 568 -22.16 1.52 4.07
CA ILE A 568 -23.18 1.81 3.05
C ILE A 568 -22.60 2.69 1.95
N THR A 569 -21.89 3.76 2.32
CA THR A 569 -21.27 4.67 1.33
C THR A 569 -20.22 3.94 0.48
N TYR A 570 -19.40 3.09 1.10
CA TYR A 570 -18.43 2.24 0.40
C TYR A 570 -19.11 1.29 -0.59
N GLN A 571 -20.19 0.62 -0.18
CA GLN A 571 -20.98 -0.28 -1.03
C GLN A 571 -21.60 0.49 -2.20
N ALA A 572 -22.25 1.63 -1.93
CA ALA A 572 -22.87 2.47 -2.96
C ALA A 572 -21.83 2.92 -4.01
N ALA A 573 -20.65 3.33 -3.56
CA ALA A 573 -19.55 3.71 -4.44
C ALA A 573 -19.09 2.54 -5.34
N GLN A 574 -18.74 1.38 -4.76
CA GLN A 574 -18.28 0.22 -5.55
C GLN A 574 -19.33 -0.27 -6.55
N ILE A 575 -20.61 -0.29 -6.15
CA ILE A 575 -21.74 -0.67 -7.02
C ILE A 575 -21.90 0.34 -8.15
N TYR A 576 -21.92 1.65 -7.86
CA TYR A 576 -22.02 2.69 -8.88
C TYR A 576 -20.85 2.64 -9.86
N PHE A 577 -19.62 2.55 -9.34
CA PHE A 577 -18.38 2.45 -10.11
C PHE A 577 -18.31 1.21 -10.98
N LYS A 578 -19.16 0.20 -10.75
CA LYS A 578 -19.10 -1.05 -11.47
C LYS A 578 -17.75 -1.75 -11.30
N ASN A 579 -17.18 -1.72 -10.09
CA ASN A 579 -15.92 -2.44 -9.87
C ASN A 579 -16.17 -3.95 -9.90
N THR A 580 -15.71 -4.63 -10.94
CA THR A 580 -15.96 -6.07 -11.14
C THR A 580 -14.97 -6.98 -10.42
N ASP A 581 -13.82 -6.45 -10.01
CA ASP A 581 -12.82 -7.20 -9.24
C ASP A 581 -13.19 -7.24 -7.74
N TRP A 582 -14.10 -6.36 -7.33
CA TRP A 582 -14.81 -6.38 -6.06
C TRP A 582 -16.17 -7.11 -6.22
N PRO A 583 -16.78 -7.73 -5.18
CA PRO A 583 -16.34 -7.82 -3.79
C PRO A 583 -15.43 -9.00 -3.47
N HIS A 584 -15.16 -9.90 -4.42
CA HIS A 584 -14.33 -11.07 -4.11
C HIS A 584 -12.84 -10.72 -3.90
N ASN A 585 -12.36 -9.60 -4.47
CA ASN A 585 -11.04 -9.00 -4.23
C ASN A 585 -11.13 -7.52 -3.86
N ASN A 586 -9.95 -6.93 -3.58
CA ASN A 586 -9.72 -5.49 -3.40
C ASN A 586 -10.55 -4.89 -2.26
N ILE A 587 -10.71 -5.63 -1.16
CA ILE A 587 -11.34 -5.13 0.05
C ILE A 587 -10.27 -4.87 1.11
N ASN A 588 -10.15 -3.62 1.52
CA ASN A 588 -9.38 -3.24 2.69
C ASN A 588 -10.28 -2.57 3.72
N PHE A 589 -10.02 -2.84 4.99
CA PHE A 589 -10.76 -2.28 6.10
C PHE A 589 -9.87 -2.20 7.34
N TYR A 590 -10.18 -1.25 8.22
CA TYR A 590 -9.33 -0.93 9.35
C TYR A 590 -10.12 -0.65 10.61
N ARG A 591 -9.44 -0.75 11.75
CA ARG A 591 -9.95 -0.27 13.04
C ARG A 591 -8.82 0.21 13.96
N VAL A 592 -9.19 1.03 14.93
CA VAL A 592 -8.37 1.30 16.12
C VAL A 592 -8.70 0.27 17.20
N LYS A 593 -7.69 -0.31 17.86
CA LYS A 593 -7.81 -1.36 18.89
C LYS A 593 -8.30 -0.82 20.23
N THR A 594 -9.52 -0.33 20.25
CA THR A 594 -10.25 0.06 21.47
C THR A 594 -11.64 -0.58 21.49
N ASP A 595 -12.22 -0.66 22.68
CA ASP A 595 -13.63 -1.02 22.84
C ASP A 595 -14.52 0.08 22.26
N PHE A 596 -15.73 -0.30 21.82
CA PHE A 596 -16.68 0.65 21.26
C PHE A 596 -17.00 1.79 22.23
N ASN A 597 -16.80 3.02 21.77
CA ASN A 597 -17.18 4.22 22.52
C ASN A 597 -17.85 5.24 21.58
N PRO A 598 -19.19 5.40 21.65
CA PRO A 598 -19.92 6.33 20.79
C PRO A 598 -19.61 7.81 21.06
N GLU A 599 -18.93 8.13 22.17
CA GLU A 599 -18.53 9.51 22.49
C GLU A 599 -17.19 9.90 21.83
N GLU A 600 -16.43 8.93 21.31
CA GLU A 600 -15.20 9.20 20.55
C GLU A 600 -15.54 9.40 19.07
N PRO A 601 -14.87 10.34 18.37
CA PRO A 601 -15.08 10.53 16.95
C PRO A 601 -14.44 9.39 16.14
N ALA A 602 -14.92 9.20 14.91
CA ALA A 602 -14.22 8.36 13.94
C ALA A 602 -12.77 8.86 13.73
N PRO A 603 -11.77 7.97 13.59
CA PRO A 603 -11.86 6.50 13.65
C PRO A 603 -11.59 5.89 15.04
N TYR A 604 -11.58 6.67 16.13
CA TYR A 604 -11.17 6.24 17.47
C TYR A 604 -12.25 5.52 18.27
N ASP A 605 -13.45 5.35 17.72
CA ASP A 605 -14.58 4.72 18.38
C ASP A 605 -14.55 3.18 18.41
N GLY A 606 -13.50 2.55 17.88
CA GLY A 606 -13.29 1.08 17.92
C GLY A 606 -14.00 0.27 16.83
N ARG A 607 -14.78 0.92 15.95
CA ARG A 607 -15.55 0.26 14.88
C ARG A 607 -14.71 -0.02 13.63
N TRP A 608 -15.04 -1.09 12.93
CA TRP A 608 -14.50 -1.41 11.59
C TRP A 608 -15.02 -0.43 10.53
N ARG A 609 -14.12 -0.01 9.62
CA ARG A 609 -14.38 0.86 8.48
C ARG A 609 -13.72 0.36 7.21
N TRP A 610 -14.37 0.54 6.07
CA TRP A 610 -13.87 0.19 4.75
C TRP A 610 -13.25 1.40 4.06
N LEU A 611 -12.26 1.11 3.24
CA LEU A 611 -11.55 2.10 2.46
C LEU A 611 -11.57 1.71 0.98
N LEU A 612 -11.54 2.70 0.08
CA LEU A 612 -11.45 2.42 -1.35
C LEU A 612 -10.04 2.06 -1.73
N TYR A 613 -9.88 0.91 -2.37
CA TYR A 613 -8.61 0.37 -2.82
C TYR A 613 -8.80 -0.34 -4.17
N ASP A 614 -7.83 -0.13 -5.07
CA ASP A 614 -7.72 -0.76 -6.39
C ASP A 614 -9.05 -0.83 -7.18
N THR A 615 -9.52 0.34 -7.60
CA THR A 615 -10.84 0.49 -8.25
C THR A 615 -10.78 0.43 -9.78
N ASP A 616 -9.60 0.21 -10.37
CA ASP A 616 -9.33 0.42 -11.79
C ASP A 616 -10.13 -0.45 -12.78
N HIS A 617 -10.81 -1.51 -12.32
CA HIS A 617 -11.78 -2.31 -13.09
C HIS A 617 -13.20 -1.71 -13.16
N GLY A 618 -13.39 -0.49 -12.65
CA GLY A 618 -14.66 0.24 -12.73
C GLY A 618 -14.88 1.04 -14.02
N PHE A 619 -16.01 1.74 -14.09
CA PHE A 619 -16.45 2.60 -15.19
C PHE A 619 -16.47 1.85 -16.54
N ALA A 620 -16.06 2.52 -17.62
CA ALA A 620 -16.05 1.99 -18.98
C ALA A 620 -14.87 1.05 -19.27
N TYR A 621 -14.15 0.56 -18.24
CA TYR A 621 -13.00 -0.34 -18.42
C TYR A 621 -13.36 -1.60 -19.24
N HIS A 622 -14.57 -2.14 -19.05
CA HIS A 622 -15.07 -3.30 -19.81
C HIS A 622 -15.83 -2.94 -21.10
N GLY A 623 -15.83 -1.67 -21.50
CA GLY A 623 -16.45 -1.16 -22.71
C GLY A 623 -17.47 -0.05 -22.46
N ALA A 624 -17.85 0.64 -23.55
CA ALA A 624 -18.76 1.79 -23.52
C ALA A 624 -20.16 1.49 -22.94
N ASP A 625 -20.64 0.25 -23.10
CA ASP A 625 -21.97 -0.17 -22.62
C ASP A 625 -21.93 -0.74 -21.18
N ALA A 626 -20.78 -0.70 -20.49
CA ALA A 626 -20.63 -1.27 -19.15
C ALA A 626 -21.51 -0.60 -18.08
N TYR A 627 -22.12 0.55 -18.39
CA TYR A 627 -23.10 1.21 -17.53
C TYR A 627 -24.38 0.39 -17.34
N GLU A 628 -24.67 -0.56 -18.23
CA GLU A 628 -25.86 -1.44 -18.18
C GLU A 628 -25.69 -2.62 -17.20
N ASP A 629 -24.48 -2.90 -16.71
CA ASP A 629 -24.23 -4.06 -15.87
C ASP A 629 -24.89 -3.91 -14.49
N ASP A 630 -25.70 -4.90 -14.09
CA ASP A 630 -26.36 -4.98 -12.78
C ASP A 630 -25.39 -5.39 -11.69
N THR A 631 -24.76 -4.38 -11.09
CA THR A 631 -23.77 -4.54 -10.03
C THR A 631 -24.38 -4.63 -8.64
N MET A 632 -25.68 -4.31 -8.49
CA MET A 632 -26.39 -4.56 -7.23
C MET A 632 -26.58 -6.06 -7.05
N SER A 633 -27.05 -6.75 -8.10
CA SER A 633 -27.13 -8.22 -8.10
C SER A 633 -25.77 -8.90 -7.90
N HIS A 634 -24.70 -8.31 -8.44
CA HIS A 634 -23.33 -8.78 -8.22
C HIS A 634 -22.87 -8.61 -6.75
N ALA A 635 -23.10 -7.44 -6.16
CA ALA A 635 -22.76 -7.15 -4.76
C ALA A 635 -23.53 -8.02 -3.75
N ALA A 636 -24.71 -8.50 -4.13
CA ALA A 636 -25.57 -9.37 -3.32
C ALA A 636 -25.68 -10.80 -3.89
N ALA A 637 -24.69 -11.27 -4.65
CA ALA A 637 -24.70 -12.61 -5.23
C ALA A 637 -24.75 -13.71 -4.14
N GLU A 638 -25.57 -14.74 -4.36
CA GLU A 638 -25.63 -15.93 -3.49
C GLU A 638 -24.35 -16.78 -3.58
N ASP A 639 -24.08 -17.58 -2.55
CA ASP A 639 -22.96 -18.55 -2.48
C ASP A 639 -21.53 -17.95 -2.56
N GLU A 640 -21.40 -16.64 -2.35
CA GLU A 640 -20.12 -15.93 -2.30
C GLU A 640 -19.85 -15.44 -0.86
N TRP A 641 -18.63 -15.68 -0.35
CA TRP A 641 -18.27 -15.33 1.03
C TRP A 641 -18.21 -13.81 1.20
N SER A 642 -17.71 -13.11 0.19
CA SER A 642 -17.48 -11.66 0.21
C SER A 642 -18.77 -10.84 0.19
N THR A 643 -19.89 -11.42 -0.28
CA THR A 643 -21.22 -10.77 -0.28
C THR A 643 -22.02 -11.06 0.99
N SER A 644 -21.57 -12.01 1.83
CA SER A 644 -22.30 -12.50 3.01
C SER A 644 -22.69 -11.34 3.94
N LEU A 645 -21.74 -10.44 4.23
CA LEU A 645 -21.97 -9.31 5.12
C LEU A 645 -23.10 -8.40 4.63
N LEU A 646 -23.07 -7.98 3.36
CA LEU A 646 -24.12 -7.12 2.78
C LEU A 646 -25.48 -7.86 2.77
N ARG A 647 -25.50 -9.11 2.32
CA ARG A 647 -26.75 -9.90 2.22
C ARG A 647 -27.45 -10.04 3.58
N ASN A 648 -26.71 -10.36 4.63
CA ASN A 648 -27.29 -10.49 5.97
C ASN A 648 -27.79 -9.13 6.49
N LEU A 649 -27.07 -8.04 6.24
CA LEU A 649 -27.51 -6.70 6.66
C LEU A 649 -28.77 -6.24 5.90
N LEU A 650 -28.93 -6.61 4.63
CA LEU A 650 -30.13 -6.33 3.83
C LEU A 650 -31.39 -7.08 4.32
N GLU A 651 -31.27 -8.04 5.25
CA GLU A 651 -32.44 -8.64 5.91
C GLU A 651 -33.07 -7.68 6.94
N ASN A 652 -32.33 -6.65 7.37
CA ASN A 652 -32.81 -5.64 8.30
C ASN A 652 -33.49 -4.48 7.55
N GLU A 653 -34.70 -4.12 7.98
CA GLU A 653 -35.49 -3.05 7.36
C GLU A 653 -34.85 -1.67 7.55
N GLU A 654 -34.28 -1.38 8.73
CA GLU A 654 -33.60 -0.12 9.01
C GLU A 654 -32.35 0.04 8.13
N PHE A 655 -31.50 -0.99 8.08
CA PHE A 655 -30.33 -0.99 7.19
C PHE A 655 -30.73 -0.81 5.72
N THR A 656 -31.76 -1.52 5.26
CA THR A 656 -32.21 -1.45 3.86
C THR A 656 -32.71 -0.05 3.50
N GLN A 657 -33.44 0.60 4.39
CA GLN A 657 -33.88 2.00 4.20
C GLN A 657 -32.68 2.96 4.18
N GLN A 658 -31.74 2.83 5.11
CA GLN A 658 -30.50 3.61 5.13
C GLN A 658 -29.69 3.40 3.84
N PHE A 659 -29.56 2.15 3.39
CA PHE A 659 -28.85 1.81 2.16
C PHE A 659 -29.47 2.48 0.93
N LEU A 660 -30.79 2.36 0.76
CA LEU A 660 -31.49 2.96 -0.39
C LEU A 660 -31.48 4.49 -0.36
N THR A 661 -31.66 5.10 0.82
CA THR A 661 -31.66 6.55 0.97
C THR A 661 -30.28 7.16 0.76
N GLU A 662 -29.23 6.54 1.30
CA GLU A 662 -27.86 6.98 1.07
C GLU A 662 -27.43 6.77 -0.38
N PHE A 663 -27.78 5.65 -1.01
CA PHE A 663 -27.51 5.44 -2.44
C PHE A 663 -28.20 6.53 -3.29
N ALA A 664 -29.47 6.85 -2.99
CA ALA A 664 -30.18 7.94 -3.65
C ALA A 664 -29.49 9.30 -3.42
N ASN A 665 -29.00 9.57 -2.20
CA ASN A 665 -28.25 10.77 -1.90
C ASN A 665 -27.00 10.88 -2.78
N GLN A 666 -26.20 9.81 -2.87
CA GLN A 666 -25.01 9.79 -3.73
C GLN A 666 -25.37 9.96 -5.21
N LEU A 667 -26.48 9.38 -5.69
CA LEU A 667 -26.97 9.56 -7.08
C LEU A 667 -27.49 10.98 -7.40
N ASN A 668 -27.83 11.77 -6.39
CA ASN A 668 -28.25 13.17 -6.53
C ASN A 668 -27.12 14.17 -6.17
N SER A 669 -25.92 13.67 -5.86
CA SER A 669 -24.76 14.48 -5.45
C SER A 669 -23.48 13.91 -6.05
N SER A 670 -22.86 12.94 -5.37
CA SER A 670 -21.53 12.44 -5.73
C SER A 670 -21.42 11.93 -7.15
N PHE A 671 -22.48 11.27 -7.58
CA PHE A 671 -22.64 10.57 -8.84
C PHE A 671 -23.60 11.29 -9.78
N ASP A 672 -23.84 12.58 -9.53
CA ASP A 672 -24.54 13.44 -10.48
C ASP A 672 -23.80 13.45 -11.84
N GLU A 673 -24.58 13.39 -12.92
CA GLU A 673 -24.05 13.29 -14.29
C GLU A 673 -23.09 14.44 -14.62
N ASP A 674 -23.51 15.68 -14.37
CA ASP A 674 -22.76 16.87 -14.74
C ASP A 674 -21.47 16.95 -13.91
N ARG A 675 -21.53 16.61 -12.62
CA ARG A 675 -20.35 16.54 -11.75
C ARG A 675 -19.34 15.52 -12.25
N VAL A 676 -19.77 14.27 -12.47
CA VAL A 676 -18.84 13.20 -12.86
C VAL A 676 -18.20 13.50 -14.21
N VAL A 677 -18.96 14.06 -15.16
CA VAL A 677 -18.41 14.52 -16.45
C VAL A 677 -17.39 15.63 -16.26
N GLN A 678 -17.66 16.61 -15.38
CA GLN A 678 -16.71 17.69 -15.08
C GLN A 678 -15.39 17.14 -14.49
N GLU A 679 -15.45 16.21 -13.54
CA GLU A 679 -14.25 15.58 -12.95
C GLU A 679 -13.41 14.85 -14.02
N ILE A 680 -14.07 14.15 -14.95
CA ILE A 680 -13.38 13.51 -16.09
C ILE A 680 -12.69 14.57 -16.96
N GLU A 681 -13.35 15.69 -17.27
CA GLU A 681 -12.78 16.77 -18.09
C GLU A 681 -11.58 17.45 -17.43
N GLU A 682 -11.62 17.68 -16.12
CA GLU A 682 -10.53 18.28 -15.35
C GLU A 682 -9.28 17.36 -15.35
N ILE A 683 -9.47 16.07 -15.07
CA ILE A 683 -8.37 15.10 -15.09
C ILE A 683 -7.83 14.92 -16.52
N GLN A 684 -8.71 14.83 -17.52
CA GLN A 684 -8.31 14.74 -18.93
C GLN A 684 -7.47 15.96 -19.33
N GLY A 685 -7.91 17.17 -18.97
CA GLY A 685 -7.21 18.41 -19.27
C GLY A 685 -5.79 18.46 -18.71
N THR A 686 -5.57 17.82 -17.56
CA THR A 686 -4.27 17.73 -16.89
C THR A 686 -3.33 16.74 -17.58
N ILE A 687 -3.83 15.58 -18.03
CA ILE A 687 -3.01 14.49 -18.60
C ILE A 687 -2.78 14.65 -20.12
N ALA A 688 -3.75 15.24 -20.85
CA ALA A 688 -3.74 15.32 -22.31
C ALA A 688 -2.46 15.92 -22.96
N PRO A 689 -1.73 16.86 -22.33
CA PRO A 689 -0.49 17.36 -22.92
C PRO A 689 0.66 16.33 -22.90
N GLU A 690 0.70 15.42 -21.92
CA GLU A 690 1.80 14.44 -21.75
C GLU A 690 1.52 13.06 -22.40
N ILE A 691 0.26 12.77 -22.76
CA ILE A 691 -0.13 11.41 -23.19
C ILE A 691 0.66 10.91 -24.41
N ASN A 692 1.05 11.80 -25.33
CA ASN A 692 1.85 11.44 -26.50
C ASN A 692 3.23 10.88 -26.11
N GLY A 693 3.89 11.46 -25.12
CA GLY A 693 5.17 10.95 -24.62
C GLY A 693 5.02 9.56 -24.02
N HIS A 694 3.92 9.32 -23.28
CA HIS A 694 3.61 7.98 -22.75
C HIS A 694 3.42 6.96 -23.89
N ILE A 695 2.65 7.31 -24.92
CA ILE A 695 2.41 6.46 -26.09
C ILE A 695 3.70 6.19 -26.85
N GLU A 696 4.55 7.19 -27.05
CA GLU A 696 5.86 7.02 -27.70
C GLU A 696 6.78 6.08 -26.90
N ARG A 697 6.69 6.07 -25.57
CA ARG A 697 7.48 5.19 -24.71
C ARG A 697 6.96 3.75 -24.66
N TRP A 698 5.65 3.57 -24.58
CA TRP A 698 5.03 2.28 -24.23
C TRP A 698 4.18 1.67 -25.34
N GLY A 699 3.88 2.42 -26.40
CA GLY A 699 2.97 2.02 -27.48
C GLY A 699 1.50 1.96 -27.07
N LEU A 700 1.17 2.44 -25.87
CA LEU A 700 -0.16 2.35 -25.28
C LEU A 700 -0.55 3.69 -24.62
N PRO A 701 -1.82 4.12 -24.71
CA PRO A 701 -2.84 3.64 -25.65
C PRO A 701 -2.36 3.67 -27.11
N GLU A 702 -3.03 2.97 -28.03
CA GLU A 702 -2.53 2.80 -29.41
C GLU A 702 -2.26 4.11 -30.16
N SER A 703 -2.98 5.17 -29.80
CA SER A 703 -2.85 6.53 -30.32
C SER A 703 -3.54 7.53 -29.40
N ARG A 704 -3.28 8.81 -29.61
CA ARG A 704 -4.00 9.89 -28.91
C ARG A 704 -5.50 9.84 -29.18
N GLU A 705 -5.89 9.56 -30.42
CA GLU A 705 -7.30 9.44 -30.81
C GLU A 705 -7.98 8.24 -30.12
N ALA A 706 -7.26 7.12 -29.97
CA ALA A 706 -7.76 5.97 -29.20
C ALA A 706 -7.93 6.30 -27.71
N TRP A 707 -6.97 7.03 -27.13
CA TRP A 707 -7.08 7.52 -25.75
C TRP A 707 -8.28 8.47 -25.57
N GLU A 708 -8.45 9.44 -26.47
CA GLU A 708 -9.59 10.37 -26.45
C GLU A 708 -10.94 9.65 -26.56
N GLN A 709 -11.00 8.54 -27.30
CA GLN A 709 -12.19 7.69 -27.37
C GLN A 709 -12.44 6.93 -26.06
N LEU A 710 -11.40 6.36 -25.43
CA LEU A 710 -11.55 5.72 -24.11
C LEU A 710 -12.09 6.71 -23.06
N VAL A 711 -11.63 7.97 -23.10
CA VAL A 711 -12.14 9.03 -22.22
C VAL A 711 -13.61 9.38 -22.54
N GLU A 712 -13.99 9.40 -23.83
CA GLU A 712 -15.40 9.60 -24.20
C GLU A 712 -16.28 8.44 -23.75
N ASP A 713 -15.80 7.20 -23.82
CA ASP A 713 -16.53 6.02 -23.32
C ASP A 713 -16.75 6.13 -21.81
N THR A 714 -15.76 6.61 -21.04
CA THR A 714 -15.91 6.90 -19.60
C THR A 714 -16.93 8.01 -19.34
N ARG A 715 -16.99 9.07 -20.16
CA ARG A 715 -18.08 10.07 -20.09
C ARG A 715 -19.43 9.46 -20.45
N GLY A 716 -19.48 8.60 -21.47
CA GLY A 716 -20.67 7.85 -21.84
C GLY A 716 -21.22 7.02 -20.67
N PHE A 717 -20.33 6.34 -19.94
CA PHE A 717 -20.70 5.65 -18.70
C PHE A 717 -21.31 6.63 -17.68
N ALA A 718 -20.62 7.73 -17.37
CA ALA A 718 -21.07 8.71 -16.38
C ALA A 718 -22.48 9.27 -16.65
N ARG A 719 -22.81 9.55 -17.93
CA ARG A 719 -24.13 10.09 -18.32
C ARG A 719 -25.26 9.09 -18.17
N ASN A 720 -24.99 7.80 -18.39
CA ASN A 720 -26.04 6.78 -18.41
C ASN A 720 -26.17 6.01 -17.09
N ARG A 721 -25.08 5.95 -16.30
CA ARG A 721 -25.02 5.12 -15.09
C ARG A 721 -26.04 5.50 -14.01
N PRO A 722 -26.31 6.78 -13.68
CA PRO A 722 -27.26 7.12 -12.62
C PRO A 722 -28.69 6.63 -12.90
N ALA A 723 -29.16 6.71 -14.14
CA ALA A 723 -30.47 6.19 -14.52
C ALA A 723 -30.51 4.66 -14.45
N ALA A 724 -29.47 3.98 -14.95
CA ALA A 724 -29.36 2.53 -14.86
C ALA A 724 -29.33 2.02 -13.41
N MET A 725 -28.63 2.72 -12.49
CA MET A 725 -28.61 2.35 -11.07
C MET A 725 -29.96 2.48 -10.40
N ARG A 726 -30.73 3.52 -10.71
CA ARG A 726 -32.11 3.63 -10.20
C ARG A 726 -32.96 2.47 -10.68
N GLU A 727 -32.86 2.08 -11.95
CA GLU A 727 -33.59 0.93 -12.50
C GLU A 727 -33.16 -0.39 -11.83
N HIS A 728 -31.87 -0.64 -11.67
CA HIS A 728 -31.37 -1.86 -11.03
C HIS A 728 -31.82 -1.96 -9.57
N LEU A 729 -31.75 -0.87 -8.80
CA LEU A 729 -32.20 -0.84 -7.40
C LEU A 729 -33.72 -1.05 -7.30
N VAL A 730 -34.52 -0.40 -8.16
CA VAL A 730 -35.97 -0.62 -8.21
C VAL A 730 -36.30 -2.09 -8.48
N ASN A 731 -35.61 -2.70 -9.44
CA ASN A 731 -35.84 -4.10 -9.80
C ASN A 731 -35.36 -5.08 -8.72
N PHE A 732 -34.19 -4.83 -8.12
CA PHE A 732 -33.59 -5.71 -7.11
C PHE A 732 -34.44 -5.76 -5.83
N PHE A 733 -34.94 -4.60 -5.39
CA PHE A 733 -35.74 -4.47 -4.16
C PHE A 733 -37.26 -4.58 -4.38
N ASP A 734 -37.72 -4.84 -5.61
CA ASP A 734 -39.15 -4.90 -5.99
C ASP A 734 -39.93 -3.63 -5.59
N LEU A 735 -39.32 -2.46 -5.83
CA LEU A 735 -39.91 -1.15 -5.53
C LEU A 735 -40.91 -0.75 -6.62
N SER A 736 -41.86 0.14 -6.30
CA SER A 736 -42.87 0.59 -7.28
C SER A 736 -42.31 1.52 -8.36
N GLY A 737 -41.19 2.18 -8.08
CA GLY A 737 -40.55 3.11 -8.97
C GLY A 737 -39.70 4.15 -8.24
N THR A 738 -39.58 5.32 -8.84
CA THR A 738 -38.92 6.49 -8.28
C THR A 738 -39.82 7.70 -8.42
N SER A 739 -39.74 8.62 -7.46
CA SER A 739 -40.44 9.91 -7.49
C SER A 739 -39.46 11.05 -7.25
N ASP A 740 -39.77 12.22 -7.81
CA ASP A 740 -38.95 13.41 -7.70
C ASP A 740 -39.31 14.23 -6.45
N ILE A 741 -38.32 14.84 -5.82
CA ILE A 741 -38.48 15.78 -4.72
C ILE A 741 -37.94 17.14 -5.15
N GLU A 742 -38.85 18.10 -5.33
CA GLU A 742 -38.56 19.51 -5.57
C GLU A 742 -38.58 20.28 -4.23
N ILE A 743 -37.45 20.89 -3.86
CA ILE A 743 -37.33 21.74 -2.68
C ILE A 743 -37.01 23.17 -3.11
N SER A 744 -37.87 24.11 -2.71
CA SER A 744 -37.63 25.55 -2.80
C SER A 744 -37.27 26.13 -1.43
N PHE A 745 -36.24 26.97 -1.34
CA PHE A 745 -35.83 27.62 -0.09
C PHE A 745 -34.97 28.87 -0.35
N ASP A 746 -34.76 29.71 0.67
CA ASP A 746 -33.80 30.83 0.60
C ASP A 746 -32.53 30.42 1.36
N SER A 747 -31.50 30.00 0.62
CA SER A 747 -30.21 29.56 1.19
C SER A 747 -29.49 30.63 2.02
N SER A 748 -29.87 31.91 1.88
CA SER A 748 -29.36 32.98 2.75
C SER A 748 -30.00 33.02 4.14
N ARG A 749 -31.06 32.23 4.35
CA ARG A 749 -31.86 32.21 5.59
C ARG A 749 -31.92 30.87 6.28
N GLY A 750 -31.47 29.81 5.63
CA GLY A 750 -31.39 28.47 6.19
C GLY A 750 -30.97 27.45 5.13
N SER A 751 -30.73 26.22 5.58
CA SER A 751 -30.41 25.07 4.73
C SER A 751 -31.49 24.00 4.84
N VAL A 752 -31.54 23.12 3.86
CA VAL A 752 -32.42 21.95 3.85
C VAL A 752 -31.58 20.70 3.69
N PHE A 753 -31.92 19.67 4.46
CA PHE A 753 -31.32 18.35 4.39
C PHE A 753 -32.38 17.33 3.94
N ILE A 754 -31.97 16.41 3.06
CA ILE A 754 -32.75 15.20 2.76
C ILE A 754 -31.95 14.00 3.26
N ASN A 755 -32.48 13.34 4.28
CA ASN A 755 -31.76 12.38 5.11
C ASN A 755 -30.46 13.03 5.62
N THR A 756 -29.30 12.55 5.17
CA THR A 756 -27.95 13.07 5.46
C THR A 756 -27.46 14.12 4.45
N LEU A 757 -28.11 14.26 3.29
CA LEU A 757 -27.65 15.12 2.20
C LEU A 757 -28.02 16.58 2.44
N GLU A 758 -27.03 17.45 2.61
CA GLU A 758 -27.23 18.90 2.64
C GLU A 758 -27.46 19.45 1.23
N ILE A 759 -28.57 20.13 1.00
CA ILE A 759 -28.84 20.83 -0.25
C ILE A 759 -28.11 22.18 -0.22
N SER A 760 -26.85 22.17 -0.64
CA SER A 760 -25.95 23.32 -0.61
C SER A 760 -25.01 23.32 -1.81
N PRO A 761 -24.61 24.48 -2.35
CA PRO A 761 -23.53 24.58 -3.34
C PRO A 761 -22.17 24.04 -2.86
N GLU A 762 -21.98 23.89 -1.55
CA GLU A 762 -20.78 23.28 -0.97
C GLU A 762 -20.82 21.74 -1.01
N THR A 763 -22.01 21.14 -1.19
CA THR A 763 -22.18 19.70 -1.34
C THR A 763 -21.83 19.30 -2.79
N PRO A 764 -20.87 18.40 -3.01
CA PRO A 764 -20.45 18.06 -4.36
C PRO A 764 -21.60 17.54 -5.24
N GLY A 765 -21.76 18.13 -6.43
CA GLY A 765 -22.82 17.78 -7.39
C GLY A 765 -24.12 18.54 -7.18
N ILE A 766 -24.22 19.38 -6.15
CA ILE A 766 -25.37 20.27 -5.93
C ILE A 766 -24.97 21.69 -6.28
N THR A 767 -25.69 22.31 -7.22
CA THR A 767 -25.49 23.73 -7.61
C THR A 767 -26.65 24.63 -7.19
N ALA A 768 -27.68 24.07 -6.55
CA ALA A 768 -28.91 24.76 -6.22
C ALA A 768 -28.75 25.73 -5.04
N THR A 769 -29.26 26.96 -5.19
CA THR A 769 -29.32 27.97 -4.12
C THR A 769 -30.75 28.35 -3.72
N GLU A 770 -31.73 28.01 -4.56
CA GLU A 770 -33.14 28.39 -4.35
C GLU A 770 -34.12 27.27 -4.69
N ASN A 771 -33.83 26.47 -5.72
CA ASN A 771 -34.67 25.35 -6.13
C ASN A 771 -33.77 24.16 -6.46
N TRP A 772 -34.03 23.05 -5.81
CA TRP A 772 -33.33 21.78 -6.02
C TRP A 772 -34.32 20.70 -6.39
N ASN A 773 -33.89 19.77 -7.25
CA ASN A 773 -34.65 18.56 -7.58
C ASN A 773 -33.73 17.36 -7.42
N GLY A 774 -34.23 16.30 -6.80
CA GLY A 774 -33.56 15.00 -6.74
C GLY A 774 -34.57 13.87 -6.77
N THR A 775 -34.13 12.72 -7.28
CA THR A 775 -34.98 11.54 -7.47
C THR A 775 -34.70 10.52 -6.37
N TYR A 776 -35.77 10.03 -5.73
CA TYR A 776 -35.72 9.04 -4.65
C TYR A 776 -36.63 7.84 -4.95
N PHE A 777 -36.46 6.77 -4.19
CA PHE A 777 -37.22 5.53 -4.38
C PHE A 777 -38.61 5.60 -3.74
N GLU A 778 -39.62 5.15 -4.47
CA GLU A 778 -40.98 5.05 -3.93
C GLU A 778 -41.10 3.93 -2.90
N GLY A 779 -41.97 4.12 -1.90
CA GLY A 779 -42.19 3.18 -0.81
C GLY A 779 -41.10 3.23 0.28
N ILE A 780 -40.10 4.10 0.14
CA ILE A 780 -39.06 4.33 1.13
C ILE A 780 -39.31 5.67 1.84
N PRO A 781 -39.34 5.70 3.18
CA PRO A 781 -39.43 6.94 3.93
C PRO A 781 -38.22 7.84 3.67
N VAL A 782 -38.47 9.14 3.49
CA VAL A 782 -37.43 10.18 3.42
C VAL A 782 -37.63 11.17 4.56
N THR A 783 -36.53 11.52 5.23
CA THR A 783 -36.53 12.57 6.25
C THR A 783 -36.11 13.88 5.61
N ILE A 784 -36.87 14.95 5.80
CA ILE A 784 -36.54 16.28 5.28
C ILE A 784 -36.46 17.24 6.45
N THR A 785 -35.34 17.93 6.60
CA THR A 785 -35.07 18.84 7.72
C THR A 785 -34.71 20.23 7.23
N ALA A 786 -35.40 21.27 7.73
CA ALA A 786 -35.04 22.66 7.52
C ALA A 786 -34.28 23.21 8.73
N VAL A 787 -33.10 23.78 8.49
CA VAL A 787 -32.23 24.36 9.53
C VAL A 787 -32.12 25.87 9.31
N PRO A 788 -32.69 26.72 10.18
CA PRO A 788 -32.60 28.17 10.02
C PRO A 788 -31.16 28.67 10.25
N ALA A 789 -30.73 29.62 9.41
CA ALA A 789 -29.46 30.32 9.59
C ALA A 789 -29.51 31.30 10.76
N ASP A 790 -28.34 31.73 11.23
CA ASP A 790 -28.22 32.70 12.33
C ASP A 790 -29.06 33.96 12.11
N GLY A 791 -30.02 34.19 13.01
CA GLY A 791 -30.91 35.35 12.99
C GLY A 791 -32.25 35.13 12.28
N TYR A 792 -32.50 33.93 11.76
CA TYR A 792 -33.78 33.52 11.18
C TYR A 792 -34.47 32.46 12.05
N THR A 793 -35.75 32.24 11.78
CA THR A 793 -36.51 31.12 12.36
C THR A 793 -37.23 30.36 11.26
N PHE A 794 -37.37 29.04 11.43
CA PHE A 794 -38.22 28.23 10.56
C PHE A 794 -39.69 28.58 10.82
N ALA A 795 -40.42 28.95 9.76
CA ALA A 795 -41.82 29.38 9.81
C ALA A 795 -42.80 28.26 9.44
N GLY A 796 -42.33 27.22 8.75
CA GLY A 796 -43.14 26.08 8.34
C GLY A 796 -42.83 25.60 6.93
N TRP A 797 -43.37 24.43 6.58
CA TRP A 797 -43.36 23.91 5.20
C TRP A 797 -44.60 24.38 4.44
N SER A 798 -44.46 24.62 3.15
CA SER A 798 -45.60 24.79 2.23
C SER A 798 -45.46 23.91 0.98
N GLY A 799 -46.54 23.72 0.22
CA GLY A 799 -46.58 22.80 -0.92
C GLY A 799 -47.39 21.53 -0.61
N THR A 800 -46.79 20.36 -0.81
CA THR A 800 -47.44 19.05 -0.55
C THR A 800 -47.62 18.77 0.94
N SER A 801 -46.74 19.30 1.80
CA SER A 801 -46.91 19.30 3.26
C SER A 801 -47.17 20.72 3.79
N THR A 802 -47.86 20.80 4.93
CA THR A 802 -48.12 22.06 5.66
C THR A 802 -47.74 21.94 7.14
N GLU A 803 -46.82 21.02 7.45
CA GLU A 803 -46.38 20.78 8.81
C GLU A 803 -45.51 21.94 9.35
N GLU A 804 -45.61 22.16 10.66
CA GLU A 804 -44.87 23.21 11.37
C GLU A 804 -43.56 22.68 12.00
N ALA A 805 -43.29 21.37 11.91
CA ALA A 805 -42.06 20.78 12.42
C ALA A 805 -40.90 21.03 11.44
N GLU A 806 -39.72 21.36 11.97
CA GLU A 806 -38.49 21.56 11.19
C GLU A 806 -38.10 20.28 10.43
N THR A 807 -38.27 19.13 11.07
CA THR A 807 -38.07 17.81 10.48
C THR A 807 -39.40 17.14 10.21
N ILE A 808 -39.59 16.66 8.98
CA ILE A 808 -40.74 15.87 8.54
C ILE A 808 -40.25 14.54 7.97
N GLU A 809 -41.03 13.49 8.14
CA GLU A 809 -40.79 12.18 7.52
C GLU A 809 -41.95 11.90 6.56
N ILE A 810 -41.62 11.61 5.31
CA ILE A 810 -42.60 11.38 4.25
C ILE A 810 -42.34 10.02 3.63
N LEU A 811 -43.36 9.17 3.59
CA LEU A 811 -43.37 7.99 2.73
C LEU A 811 -43.60 8.46 1.29
N LEU A 812 -42.60 8.29 0.43
CA LEU A 812 -42.65 8.77 -0.94
C LEU A 812 -43.48 7.81 -1.82
N GLU A 813 -44.64 8.25 -2.30
CA GLU A 813 -45.48 7.48 -3.25
C GLU A 813 -45.75 8.21 -4.57
N GLU A 814 -45.48 9.51 -4.64
CA GLU A 814 -45.61 10.36 -5.81
C GLU A 814 -44.65 11.56 -5.69
N ASP A 815 -44.47 12.31 -6.79
CA ASP A 815 -43.63 13.51 -6.81
C ASP A 815 -44.03 14.50 -5.70
N LEU A 816 -43.01 15.03 -5.03
CA LEU A 816 -43.13 15.91 -3.88
C LEU A 816 -42.60 17.30 -4.23
N ALA A 817 -43.36 18.35 -3.92
CA ALA A 817 -42.89 19.73 -4.02
C ALA A 817 -43.09 20.44 -2.68
N LEU A 818 -42.01 20.93 -2.09
CA LEU A 818 -42.00 21.61 -0.81
C LEU A 818 -41.25 22.94 -0.86
N GLU A 819 -41.71 23.89 -0.06
CA GLU A 819 -41.00 25.15 0.21
C GLU A 819 -40.67 25.23 1.71
N ALA A 820 -39.39 25.38 2.04
CA ALA A 820 -38.95 25.71 3.40
C ALA A 820 -39.02 27.23 3.61
N GLN A 821 -39.85 27.68 4.57
CA GLN A 821 -40.04 29.10 4.82
C GLN A 821 -39.24 29.55 6.06
N PHE A 822 -38.40 30.58 5.87
CA PHE A 822 -37.58 31.19 6.93
C PHE A 822 -37.91 32.69 7.10
N GLU A 823 -38.17 33.12 8.34
CA GLU A 823 -38.56 34.50 8.72
C GLU A 823 -37.55 35.24 9.59
#